data_AF-A0AAW8PCI3-F1
#
_entry.id   AF-A0AAW8PCI3-F1
#
_cell.length_a   1.000
_cell.length_b   1.000
_cell.length_c   1.000
_cell.angle_alpha   90.00
_cell.angle_beta   90.00
_cell.angle_gamma   90.00
#
_symmetry.space_group_name_H-M   'P 1'
#
loop_
_entity.id
_entity.type
_entity.pdbx_description
1 polymer ?
#
loop_
_entity_poly.entity_id
_entity_poly.type
_entity_poly.pdbx_seq_one_letter_code
_entity_poly.pdbx_strand_id
1 'polypeptide(L)'
;MRTDTGQIIHLADYRPTDFVLERVDLTFELDPTETKVEARLIFHRRPGADPAAPIVLDGDELTLSGLLFDQVELDPSRYDATAESLTVRDLPESAPFELTITTLINPEANTQLMGLYRTGGIYCTQCEAEGFRRITYFPDRPDVLAPFTVNIIADKDANPLLLSNGNFLGGAGYGPGKHFAAWFDPHPKPSYLFALVAGDLGVVEDTFTTMSGREVVLKIYVEHGKEPRAAYAMDALKRSMAWDEERFGREYDLDIFMIVAVSDFNMGAMENKGLNVFNDRYVLADPETATDADYANIEAVIAHEYFHNWTGNRITCRDWFQLCLKEGLTVYRDQEFSSDQRSRPVKRIADVRHLKSEQFPEDGGPLAHPVRPTTYREINNFYTRTVYEKGSEVTRMIATLLGKDDFKKGMDLYFDRHDGQAVTIEDFVKCFEDASGRDLTQFSLWYHQAGTPLVTASGSYDAAAATFTLSLEQMIPATPGQSSKESMHIPLSLALFGENGGKLEPSLVDGAEYAGEVLHLTGRTQTVVFHGIGSRPVVSINRSFSAPINLHFDQSPADLAHLARHETDHFARWQALTDLALPNLLKAARDAREGKPVVCEATFVGTLIAAAADDTLEPAFRAQALALPSESDIARELGGNNDPDAIHAGRQAILKQVAEAGKDVFAGLYAATATSGDFSPDARSAGLRALRNTALTYLSHAEQTPARARAAFDAANNMTDLSHALTILAHRFPDSTETAEALAAFRQRFAENALVIDKWFAIQAGIPGSKTLERVRTLMDDSLFKRTNPNRMRSLVGTFAFANPTGFGRADGEGYRFLARQILDIDERNPQLAARILTSMRSWRSLEPVRADHARAALNEIERAAALSTDVRDIVERTLKG
;
A
#
# COMPACT_ATOMS: atom_id res chain seq x y z
N MET A 1 19.29 -15.74 -11.09
CA MET A 1 18.43 -16.94 -10.91
C MET A 1 17.06 -16.55 -11.44
N ARG A 2 16.63 -17.10 -12.58
CA ARG A 2 15.46 -16.61 -13.30
C ARG A 2 14.15 -17.16 -12.75
N THR A 3 13.17 -16.29 -12.56
CA THR A 3 11.86 -16.54 -11.93
C THR A 3 10.78 -16.87 -12.98
N ASP A 4 10.98 -16.39 -14.20
CA ASP A 4 10.04 -16.43 -15.32
C ASP A 4 10.04 -17.78 -16.09
N THR A 5 11.00 -18.66 -15.81
CA THR A 5 11.11 -19.99 -16.45
C THR A 5 10.12 -21.03 -15.90
N GLY A 6 9.34 -20.67 -14.88
CA GLY A 6 8.43 -21.58 -14.17
C GLY A 6 9.11 -22.49 -13.14
N GLN A 7 10.43 -22.36 -12.95
CA GLN A 7 11.17 -23.02 -11.90
C GLN A 7 10.76 -22.47 -10.52
N ILE A 8 10.69 -23.35 -9.51
CA ILE A 8 10.48 -22.93 -8.13
C ILE A 8 11.84 -22.62 -7.51
N ILE A 9 11.97 -21.42 -6.94
CA ILE A 9 13.16 -20.95 -6.23
C ILE A 9 12.92 -21.17 -4.73
N HIS A 10 13.93 -21.68 -4.02
CA HIS A 10 13.85 -21.98 -2.59
C HIS A 10 14.82 -21.12 -1.79
N LEU A 11 14.38 -20.60 -0.63
CA LEU A 11 15.21 -19.87 0.32
C LEU A 11 16.40 -20.71 0.80
N ALA A 12 16.18 -22.02 0.97
CA ALA A 12 17.21 -22.96 1.40
C ALA A 12 18.37 -23.12 0.40
N ASP A 13 18.16 -22.74 -0.86
CA ASP A 13 19.18 -22.83 -1.92
C ASP A 13 20.04 -21.56 -2.02
N TYR A 14 19.80 -20.57 -1.15
CA TYR A 14 20.62 -19.36 -1.12
C TYR A 14 22.10 -19.73 -0.94
N ARG A 15 22.93 -19.22 -1.86
CA ARG A 15 24.37 -19.17 -1.74
C ARG A 15 24.88 -17.82 -2.21
N PRO A 16 25.97 -17.29 -1.59
CA PRO A 16 26.64 -16.11 -2.12
C PRO A 16 27.17 -16.38 -3.53
N THR A 17 27.39 -15.32 -4.30
CA THR A 17 28.02 -15.40 -5.63
C THR A 17 29.47 -15.87 -5.54
N ASP A 18 29.99 -16.55 -6.56
CA ASP A 18 31.41 -16.96 -6.60
C ASP A 18 32.37 -15.77 -6.77
N PHE A 19 31.86 -14.62 -7.23
CA PHE A 19 32.62 -13.39 -7.48
C PHE A 19 32.04 -12.20 -6.71
N VAL A 20 32.92 -11.31 -6.27
CA VAL A 20 32.56 -9.96 -5.79
C VAL A 20 32.62 -9.01 -6.96
N LEU A 21 31.59 -8.19 -7.12
CA LEU A 21 31.59 -7.05 -8.03
C LEU A 21 32.11 -5.83 -7.27
N GLU A 22 33.25 -5.30 -7.69
CA GLU A 22 33.91 -4.18 -7.01
C GLU A 22 33.43 -2.82 -7.52
N ARG A 23 33.08 -2.73 -8.81
CA ARG A 23 32.76 -1.47 -9.47
C ARG A 23 31.93 -1.69 -10.73
N VAL A 24 31.03 -0.76 -10.97
CA VAL A 24 30.20 -0.68 -12.18
C VAL A 24 30.41 0.67 -12.85
N ASP A 25 30.92 0.68 -14.08
CA ASP A 25 30.95 1.86 -14.95
C ASP A 25 30.02 1.62 -16.13
N LEU A 26 28.98 2.46 -16.28
CA LEU A 26 28.01 2.38 -17.38
C LEU A 26 28.15 3.58 -18.32
N THR A 27 28.02 3.34 -19.62
CA THR A 27 27.86 4.39 -20.63
C THR A 27 26.62 4.08 -21.47
N PHE A 28 25.68 5.02 -21.50
CA PHE A 28 24.47 4.97 -22.30
C PHE A 28 24.59 5.96 -23.46
N GLU A 29 24.53 5.46 -24.68
CA GLU A 29 24.28 6.29 -25.87
C GLU A 29 22.81 6.14 -26.25
N LEU A 30 21.98 7.09 -25.80
CA LEU A 30 20.53 7.01 -25.94
C LEU A 30 20.08 7.24 -27.38
N ASP A 31 19.27 6.30 -27.85
CA ASP A 31 18.50 6.36 -29.08
C ASP A 31 17.15 5.65 -28.84
N PRO A 32 16.02 6.16 -29.37
CA PRO A 32 14.71 5.59 -29.07
C PRO A 32 14.61 4.11 -29.47
N THR A 33 15.27 3.72 -30.55
CA THR A 33 15.14 2.39 -31.15
C THR A 33 16.39 1.53 -31.02
N GLU A 34 17.55 2.13 -30.79
CA GLU A 34 18.84 1.44 -30.74
C GLU A 34 19.77 2.07 -29.68
N THR A 35 19.31 2.14 -28.43
CA THR A 35 20.17 2.59 -27.32
C THR A 35 21.32 1.60 -27.13
N LYS A 36 22.55 2.12 -27.17
CA LYS A 36 23.75 1.33 -26.89
C LYS A 36 24.16 1.51 -25.43
N VAL A 37 24.39 0.38 -24.76
CA VAL A 37 24.85 0.35 -23.38
C VAL A 37 26.20 -0.36 -23.33
N GLU A 38 27.19 0.31 -22.76
CA GLU A 38 28.48 -0.29 -22.43
C GLU A 38 28.61 -0.41 -20.91
N ALA A 39 28.77 -1.63 -20.42
CA ALA A 39 28.91 -1.95 -19.00
C ALA A 39 30.30 -2.51 -18.74
N ARG A 40 31.13 -1.74 -18.05
CA ARG A 40 32.45 -2.14 -17.59
C ARG A 40 32.38 -2.54 -16.12
N LEU A 41 32.59 -3.83 -15.88
CA LEU A 41 32.38 -4.49 -14.60
C LEU A 41 33.71 -5.05 -14.10
N ILE A 42 34.11 -4.66 -12.88
CA ILE A 42 35.34 -5.14 -12.25
C ILE A 42 34.99 -6.18 -11.20
N PHE A 43 35.56 -7.37 -11.33
CA PHE A 43 35.30 -8.50 -10.44
C PHE A 43 36.58 -9.02 -9.79
N HIS A 44 36.43 -9.64 -8.63
CA HIS A 44 37.40 -10.61 -8.12
C HIS A 44 36.70 -11.87 -7.60
N ARG A 45 37.41 -13.00 -7.63
CA ARG A 45 36.88 -14.28 -7.12
C ARG A 45 36.83 -14.27 -5.60
N ARG A 46 35.72 -14.70 -5.01
CA ARG A 46 35.60 -14.79 -3.54
C ARG A 46 36.57 -15.83 -2.98
N PRO A 47 37.16 -15.59 -1.80
CA PRO A 47 37.95 -16.61 -1.12
C PRO A 47 37.17 -17.91 -0.93
N GLY A 48 37.74 -19.03 -1.37
CA GLY A 48 37.13 -20.36 -1.26
C GLY A 48 36.12 -20.73 -2.34
N ALA A 49 35.82 -19.84 -3.30
CA ALA A 49 35.06 -20.21 -4.49
C ALA A 49 35.87 -21.15 -5.39
N ASP A 50 35.20 -22.02 -6.14
CA ASP A 50 35.84 -22.96 -7.06
C ASP A 50 36.65 -22.19 -8.12
N PRO A 51 37.97 -22.43 -8.29
CA PRO A 51 38.78 -21.80 -9.33
C PRO A 51 38.25 -22.01 -10.75
N ALA A 52 37.52 -23.10 -10.99
CA ALA A 52 36.90 -23.40 -12.28
C ALA A 52 35.50 -22.79 -12.45
N ALA A 53 34.92 -22.14 -11.43
CA ALA A 53 33.57 -21.58 -11.55
C ALA A 53 33.55 -20.48 -12.62
N PRO A 54 32.61 -20.55 -13.60
CA PRO A 54 32.36 -19.47 -14.54
C PRO A 54 31.63 -18.33 -13.84
N ILE A 55 31.70 -17.13 -14.40
CA ILE A 55 30.73 -16.09 -14.08
C ILE A 55 29.49 -16.30 -14.95
N VAL A 56 28.31 -16.20 -14.34
CA VAL A 56 27.03 -16.28 -15.03
C VAL A 56 26.27 -15.00 -14.74
N LEU A 57 25.97 -14.25 -15.79
CA LEU A 57 25.29 -12.98 -15.75
C LEU A 57 23.88 -13.15 -16.32
N ASP A 58 22.88 -12.63 -15.63
CA ASP A 58 21.49 -12.68 -16.06
C ASP A 58 21.27 -11.66 -17.20
N GLY A 59 20.49 -12.03 -18.21
CA GLY A 59 19.99 -11.17 -19.28
C GLY A 59 18.50 -11.41 -19.51
N ASP A 60 17.84 -10.50 -20.21
CA ASP A 60 16.46 -10.68 -20.67
C ASP A 60 16.21 -9.85 -21.94
N GLU A 61 15.85 -10.54 -23.03
CA GLU A 61 15.69 -9.97 -24.38
C GLU A 61 16.91 -9.16 -24.88
N LEU A 62 18.12 -9.50 -24.41
CA LEU A 62 19.34 -8.77 -24.75
C LEU A 62 19.98 -9.26 -26.05
N THR A 63 20.55 -8.31 -26.80
CA THR A 63 21.46 -8.61 -27.91
C THR A 63 22.89 -8.20 -27.52
N LEU A 64 23.79 -9.19 -27.39
CA LEU A 64 25.22 -8.93 -27.17
C LEU A 64 25.86 -8.41 -28.46
N SER A 65 26.45 -7.22 -28.42
CA SER A 65 27.13 -6.62 -29.57
C SER A 65 28.66 -6.53 -29.41
N GLY A 66 29.17 -6.68 -28.18
CA GLY A 66 30.61 -6.71 -27.91
C GLY A 66 30.93 -7.27 -26.52
N LEU A 67 32.07 -7.94 -26.40
CA LEU A 67 32.58 -8.47 -25.14
C LEU A 67 34.10 -8.41 -25.09
N LEU A 68 34.62 -7.63 -24.14
CA LEU A 68 36.05 -7.49 -23.89
C LEU A 68 36.40 -8.04 -22.50
N PHE A 69 37.52 -8.73 -22.39
CA PHE A 69 38.17 -9.14 -21.15
C PHE A 69 39.47 -8.36 -21.01
N ASP A 70 39.61 -7.56 -19.95
CA ASP A 70 40.74 -6.65 -19.75
C ASP A 70 41.07 -5.81 -20.99
N GLN A 71 40.03 -5.22 -21.60
CA GLN A 71 40.10 -4.39 -22.82
C GLN A 71 40.58 -5.12 -24.09
N VAL A 72 40.59 -6.45 -24.09
CA VAL A 72 40.90 -7.29 -25.26
C VAL A 72 39.67 -8.11 -25.63
N GLU A 73 39.38 -8.23 -26.93
CA GLU A 73 38.27 -9.04 -27.42
C GLU A 73 38.37 -10.48 -26.88
N LEU A 74 37.29 -10.97 -26.28
CA LEU A 74 37.28 -12.29 -25.66
C LEU A 74 37.10 -13.38 -26.70
N ASP A 75 37.91 -14.43 -26.64
CA ASP A 75 37.80 -15.60 -27.52
C ASP A 75 36.39 -16.23 -27.40
N PRO A 76 35.66 -16.45 -28.51
CA PRO A 76 34.31 -17.03 -28.50
C PRO A 76 34.20 -18.41 -27.83
N SER A 77 35.30 -19.17 -27.71
CA SER A 77 35.30 -20.44 -26.97
C SER A 77 35.18 -20.27 -25.46
N ARG A 78 35.47 -19.07 -24.94
CA ARG A 78 35.46 -18.75 -23.51
C ARG A 78 34.12 -18.25 -23.00
N TYR A 79 33.12 -18.08 -23.85
CA TYR A 79 31.80 -17.63 -23.39
C TYR A 79 30.64 -18.24 -24.19
N ASP A 80 29.48 -18.36 -23.54
CA ASP A 80 28.19 -18.55 -24.19
C ASP A 80 27.31 -17.33 -23.92
N ALA A 81 26.68 -16.80 -24.97
CA ALA A 81 25.73 -15.70 -24.86
C ALA A 81 24.39 -16.11 -25.49
N THR A 82 23.33 -15.99 -24.71
CA THR A 82 21.92 -16.06 -25.16
C THR A 82 21.23 -14.79 -24.72
N ALA A 83 20.03 -14.49 -25.22
CA ALA A 83 19.30 -13.28 -24.81
C ALA A 83 19.03 -13.22 -23.29
N GLU A 84 19.07 -14.39 -22.64
CA GLU A 84 18.74 -14.63 -21.25
C GLU A 84 19.96 -14.75 -20.32
N SER A 85 21.16 -14.96 -20.88
CA SER A 85 22.36 -15.19 -20.06
C SER A 85 23.67 -14.98 -20.79
N LEU A 86 24.68 -14.54 -20.05
CA LEU A 86 26.08 -14.53 -20.49
C LEU A 86 26.92 -15.32 -19.49
N THR A 87 27.52 -16.41 -19.96
CA THR A 87 28.43 -17.25 -19.17
C THR A 87 29.86 -17.06 -19.66
N VAL A 88 30.80 -16.63 -18.79
CA VAL A 88 32.22 -16.46 -19.12
C VAL A 88 33.10 -17.40 -18.30
N ARG A 89 34.04 -18.08 -18.96
CA ARG A 89 34.92 -19.13 -18.43
C ARG A 89 36.39 -18.71 -18.43
N ASP A 90 37.23 -19.55 -17.81
CA ASP A 90 38.68 -19.38 -17.70
C ASP A 90 39.06 -18.03 -17.09
N LEU A 91 38.42 -17.69 -15.97
CA LEU A 91 38.60 -16.44 -15.25
C LEU A 91 39.74 -16.55 -14.22
N PRO A 92 40.47 -15.46 -13.93
CA PRO A 92 41.56 -15.48 -12.96
C PRO A 92 41.19 -16.06 -11.59
N GLU A 93 42.14 -16.76 -10.98
CA GLU A 93 41.96 -17.37 -9.66
C GLU A 93 42.05 -16.32 -8.53
N SER A 94 42.96 -15.36 -8.65
CA SER A 94 43.30 -14.43 -7.56
C SER A 94 43.43 -12.95 -7.93
N ALA A 95 43.63 -12.63 -9.22
CA ALA A 95 43.70 -11.24 -9.68
C ALA A 95 42.30 -10.70 -9.98
N PRO A 96 41.99 -9.43 -9.67
CA PRO A 96 40.83 -8.75 -10.22
C PRO A 96 40.89 -8.73 -11.75
N PHE A 97 39.74 -8.76 -12.39
CA PHE A 97 39.61 -8.73 -13.84
C PHE A 97 38.42 -7.88 -14.25
N GLU A 98 38.42 -7.47 -15.52
CA GLU A 98 37.41 -6.60 -16.07
C GLU A 98 36.66 -7.27 -17.23
N LEU A 99 35.34 -7.14 -17.21
CA LEU A 99 34.47 -7.44 -18.35
C LEU A 99 33.86 -6.14 -18.86
N THR A 100 34.05 -5.83 -20.14
CA THR A 100 33.31 -4.77 -20.82
C THR A 100 32.30 -5.39 -21.77
N ILE A 101 31.02 -5.16 -21.49
CA ILE A 101 29.88 -5.77 -22.18
C ILE A 101 29.16 -4.66 -22.95
N THR A 102 28.96 -4.84 -24.25
CA THR A 102 28.15 -3.93 -25.06
C THR A 102 26.83 -4.62 -25.44
N THR A 103 25.72 -3.95 -25.14
CA THR A 103 24.36 -4.37 -25.52
C THR A 103 23.65 -3.29 -26.34
N LEU A 104 22.72 -3.70 -27.19
CA LEU A 104 21.78 -2.83 -27.88
C LEU A 104 20.36 -3.13 -27.41
N ILE A 105 19.61 -2.10 -27.06
CA ILE A 105 18.23 -2.21 -26.57
C ILE A 105 17.31 -1.20 -27.28
N ASN A 106 16.00 -1.48 -27.31
CA ASN A 106 14.99 -0.64 -27.96
C ASN A 106 13.97 -0.11 -26.94
N PRO A 107 14.23 1.06 -26.31
CA PRO A 107 13.33 1.64 -25.31
C PRO A 107 11.94 1.99 -25.82
N GLU A 108 11.80 2.41 -27.08
CA GLU A 108 10.52 2.77 -27.69
C GLU A 108 9.59 1.56 -27.84
N ALA A 109 10.14 0.38 -28.12
CA ALA A 109 9.37 -0.87 -28.23
C ALA A 109 9.07 -1.53 -26.88
N ASN A 110 9.65 -1.05 -25.77
CA ASN A 110 9.53 -1.68 -24.46
C ASN A 110 8.22 -1.30 -23.75
N THR A 111 7.15 -2.02 -24.08
CA THR A 111 5.82 -1.83 -23.48
C THR A 111 5.65 -2.50 -22.12
N GLN A 112 6.65 -3.28 -21.65
CA GLN A 112 6.61 -3.91 -20.32
C GLN A 112 6.89 -2.92 -19.18
N LEU A 113 7.48 -1.75 -19.50
CA LEU A 113 7.89 -0.73 -18.53
C LEU A 113 8.83 -1.28 -17.44
N MET A 114 9.75 -2.18 -17.83
CA MET A 114 10.83 -2.72 -17.00
C MET A 114 12.17 -2.63 -17.74
N GLY A 115 13.27 -2.41 -17.02
CA GLY A 115 14.54 -1.99 -17.61
C GLY A 115 14.45 -0.54 -18.09
N LEU A 116 15.07 -0.22 -19.22
CA LEU A 116 14.97 1.11 -19.85
C LEU A 116 13.80 1.14 -20.85
N TYR A 117 12.90 2.10 -20.71
CA TYR A 117 11.76 2.30 -21.60
C TYR A 117 11.50 3.79 -21.85
N ARG A 118 10.55 4.09 -22.75
CA ARG A 118 10.18 5.48 -23.09
C ARG A 118 8.69 5.74 -22.94
N THR A 119 8.32 6.81 -22.24
CA THR A 119 6.93 7.28 -22.10
C THR A 119 6.88 8.79 -22.27
N GLY A 120 5.91 9.29 -23.05
CA GLY A 120 5.77 10.73 -23.29
C GLY A 120 7.00 11.40 -23.92
N GLY A 121 7.85 10.63 -24.61
CA GLY A 121 9.13 11.11 -25.16
C GLY A 121 10.31 11.09 -24.18
N ILE A 122 10.08 10.71 -22.92
CA ILE A 122 11.05 10.67 -21.82
C ILE A 122 11.53 9.23 -21.59
N TYR A 123 12.85 9.06 -21.46
CA TYR A 123 13.45 7.81 -21.02
C TYR A 123 13.33 7.68 -19.51
N CYS A 124 12.95 6.49 -19.05
CA CYS A 124 12.85 6.16 -17.64
C CYS A 124 13.21 4.70 -17.42
N THR A 125 13.62 4.36 -16.20
CA THR A 125 13.95 3.00 -15.81
C THR A 125 13.07 2.50 -14.68
N GLN A 126 12.77 1.20 -14.70
CA GLN A 126 12.27 0.44 -13.55
C GLN A 126 13.09 -0.85 -13.42
N CYS A 127 13.86 -0.97 -12.34
CA CYS A 127 14.82 -2.07 -12.16
C CYS A 127 14.41 -3.06 -11.07
N GLU A 128 13.51 -2.70 -10.16
CA GLU A 128 13.00 -3.64 -9.15
C GLU A 128 11.87 -4.51 -9.72
N ALA A 129 11.83 -5.82 -9.47
CA ALA A 129 12.84 -6.62 -8.74
C ALA A 129 14.04 -7.03 -9.62
N GLU A 130 13.79 -7.30 -10.90
CA GLU A 130 14.76 -7.95 -11.80
C GLU A 130 14.75 -7.30 -13.18
N GLY A 131 14.61 -5.98 -13.23
CA GLY A 131 14.53 -5.20 -14.47
C GLY A 131 15.89 -4.77 -15.03
N PHE A 132 16.96 -4.77 -14.22
CA PHE A 132 18.27 -4.31 -14.68
C PHE A 132 18.89 -5.26 -15.73
N ARG A 133 18.59 -6.57 -15.66
CA ARG A 133 18.96 -7.55 -16.69
C ARG A 133 18.34 -7.31 -18.07
N ARG A 134 17.36 -6.40 -18.20
CA ARG A 134 16.82 -5.91 -19.50
C ARG A 134 17.61 -4.73 -20.08
N ILE A 135 18.67 -4.29 -19.39
CA ILE A 135 19.55 -3.19 -19.82
C ILE A 135 20.90 -3.75 -20.30
N THR A 136 21.53 -4.58 -19.48
CA THR A 136 22.81 -5.25 -19.78
C THR A 136 22.93 -6.56 -19.01
N TYR A 137 23.85 -7.43 -19.42
CA TYR A 137 24.11 -8.68 -18.68
C TYR A 137 24.74 -8.35 -17.33
N PHE A 138 24.11 -8.79 -16.24
CA PHE A 138 24.51 -8.40 -14.89
C PHE A 138 24.24 -9.50 -13.85
N PRO A 139 24.97 -9.58 -12.73
CA PRO A 139 24.57 -10.44 -11.61
C PRO A 139 23.37 -9.82 -10.87
N ASP A 140 22.19 -9.89 -11.48
CA ASP A 140 20.99 -9.12 -11.10
C ASP A 140 20.27 -9.73 -9.89
N ARG A 141 20.90 -9.59 -8.72
CA ARG A 141 20.45 -10.07 -7.40
C ARG A 141 20.86 -9.08 -6.30
N PRO A 142 20.08 -8.94 -5.21
CA PRO A 142 20.20 -7.79 -4.31
C PRO A 142 21.37 -7.85 -3.30
N ASP A 143 22.03 -9.01 -3.12
CA ASP A 143 23.27 -9.12 -2.33
C ASP A 143 24.56 -8.82 -3.12
N VAL A 144 24.45 -8.40 -4.38
CA VAL A 144 25.61 -7.92 -5.15
C VAL A 144 25.61 -6.40 -5.14
N LEU A 145 26.46 -5.84 -4.28
CA LEU A 145 26.56 -4.41 -4.03
C LEU A 145 27.83 -3.84 -4.66
N ALA A 146 27.70 -2.75 -5.43
CA ALA A 146 28.84 -2.05 -6.00
C ALA A 146 28.55 -0.54 -6.12
N PRO A 147 29.58 0.32 -6.09
CA PRO A 147 29.45 1.72 -6.49
C PRO A 147 29.26 1.83 -8.01
N PHE A 148 28.50 2.84 -8.45
CA PHE A 148 28.16 3.04 -9.87
C PHE A 148 28.68 4.39 -10.36
N THR A 149 29.36 4.39 -11.50
CA THR A 149 29.57 5.58 -12.34
C THR A 149 28.73 5.44 -13.61
N VAL A 150 27.97 6.48 -13.95
CA VAL A 150 27.03 6.44 -15.09
C VAL A 150 27.29 7.64 -15.98
N ASN A 151 27.61 7.37 -17.24
CA ASN A 151 27.72 8.36 -18.30
C ASN A 151 26.51 8.23 -19.23
N ILE A 152 25.87 9.34 -19.54
CA ILE A 152 24.71 9.40 -20.43
C ILE A 152 25.05 10.33 -21.56
N ILE A 153 24.85 9.88 -22.80
CA ILE A 153 25.04 10.63 -24.04
C ILE A 153 23.73 10.60 -24.80
N ALA A 154 23.20 11.77 -25.18
CA ALA A 154 21.93 11.86 -25.87
C ALA A 154 21.88 13.07 -26.83
N ASP A 155 20.89 13.09 -27.71
CA ASP A 155 20.52 14.30 -28.46
C ASP A 155 20.11 15.41 -27.48
N LYS A 156 20.74 16.58 -27.62
CA LYS A 156 20.63 17.68 -26.66
C LYS A 156 19.27 18.37 -26.71
N ASP A 157 18.68 18.49 -27.89
CA ASP A 157 17.43 19.23 -28.06
C ASP A 157 16.24 18.38 -27.58
N ALA A 158 16.27 17.06 -27.84
CA ALA A 158 15.25 16.13 -27.36
C ALA A 158 15.40 15.75 -25.87
N ASN A 159 16.63 15.79 -25.33
CA ASN A 159 16.92 15.35 -23.96
C ASN A 159 17.79 16.37 -23.21
N PRO A 160 17.33 17.61 -22.99
CA PRO A 160 18.13 18.63 -22.32
C PRO A 160 18.54 18.24 -20.89
N LEU A 161 17.82 17.31 -20.25
CA LEU A 161 18.14 16.74 -18.94
C LEU A 161 18.59 15.29 -19.07
N LEU A 162 19.68 14.95 -18.38
CA LEU A 162 20.25 13.59 -18.27
C LEU A 162 20.58 13.31 -16.80
N LEU A 163 19.81 12.44 -16.16
CA LEU A 163 19.85 12.18 -14.71
C LEU A 163 20.17 10.70 -14.44
N SER A 164 20.96 10.44 -13.41
CA SER A 164 21.15 9.12 -12.81
C SER A 164 21.41 9.25 -11.30
N ASN A 165 21.65 8.14 -10.61
CA ASN A 165 21.87 8.10 -9.16
C ASN A 165 23.12 8.89 -8.73
N GLY A 166 23.11 9.34 -7.47
CA GLY A 166 24.27 9.92 -6.83
C GLY A 166 24.51 11.38 -7.19
N ASN A 167 25.78 11.77 -7.27
CA ASN A 167 26.21 13.15 -7.45
C ASN A 167 26.58 13.45 -8.90
N PHE A 168 26.20 14.64 -9.37
CA PHE A 168 26.53 15.12 -10.71
C PHE A 168 28.03 15.46 -10.80
N LEU A 169 28.77 14.73 -11.63
CA LEU A 169 30.20 14.95 -11.87
C LEU A 169 30.47 16.02 -12.92
N GLY A 170 29.49 16.31 -13.79
CA GLY A 170 29.59 17.31 -14.84
C GLY A 170 29.04 16.83 -16.19
N GLY A 171 28.97 17.75 -17.14
CA GLY A 171 28.51 17.48 -18.50
C GLY A 171 29.08 18.47 -19.52
N ALA A 172 29.07 18.11 -20.79
CA ALA A 172 29.53 18.96 -21.89
C ALA A 172 28.88 18.56 -23.22
N GLY A 173 29.15 19.34 -24.29
CA GLY A 173 28.81 18.92 -25.65
C GLY A 173 29.60 17.67 -26.06
N TYR A 174 28.98 16.78 -26.84
CA TYR A 174 29.55 15.51 -27.27
C TYR A 174 29.42 15.35 -28.80
N GLY A 175 30.29 16.03 -29.54
CA GLY A 175 30.17 16.11 -31.00
C GLY A 175 28.94 16.93 -31.46
N PRO A 176 28.56 16.84 -32.74
CA PRO A 176 27.44 17.60 -33.28
C PRO A 176 26.08 17.13 -32.71
N GLY A 177 25.31 18.05 -32.12
CA GLY A 177 23.92 17.81 -31.69
C GLY A 177 23.73 17.03 -30.39
N LYS A 178 24.75 16.32 -29.89
CA LYS A 178 24.68 15.57 -28.63
C LYS A 178 25.38 16.28 -27.47
N HIS A 179 25.03 15.90 -26.26
CA HIS A 179 25.72 16.26 -25.03
C HIS A 179 25.89 15.04 -24.13
N PHE A 180 26.70 15.18 -23.08
CA PHE A 180 26.88 14.14 -22.08
C PHE A 180 26.68 14.67 -20.67
N ALA A 181 26.31 13.77 -19.76
CA ALA A 181 26.30 13.96 -18.31
C ALA A 181 26.94 12.75 -17.61
N ALA A 182 27.75 13.00 -16.59
CA ALA A 182 28.36 11.97 -15.76
C ALA A 182 27.85 12.07 -14.31
N TRP A 183 27.58 10.91 -13.73
CA TRP A 183 27.04 10.73 -12.38
C TRP A 183 27.84 9.68 -11.62
N PHE A 184 28.01 9.87 -10.31
CA PHE A 184 28.67 8.91 -9.44
C PHE A 184 27.94 8.78 -8.11
N ASP A 185 27.57 7.54 -7.81
CA ASP A 185 27.03 7.16 -6.51
C ASP A 185 28.11 6.40 -5.71
N PRO A 186 28.61 7.01 -4.61
CA PRO A 186 29.67 6.41 -3.80
C PRO A 186 29.17 5.24 -2.94
N HIS A 187 27.87 5.10 -2.74
CA HIS A 187 27.30 4.06 -1.87
C HIS A 187 27.14 2.76 -2.66
N PRO A 188 27.75 1.64 -2.21
CA PRO A 188 27.51 0.34 -2.83
C PRO A 188 26.02 -0.01 -2.78
N LYS A 189 25.44 -0.29 -3.94
CA LYS A 189 24.02 -0.62 -4.07
C LYS A 189 23.80 -1.82 -5.00
N PRO A 190 22.68 -2.54 -4.84
CA PRO A 190 22.25 -3.52 -5.83
C PRO A 190 21.70 -2.87 -7.10
N SER A 191 21.68 -3.63 -8.19
CA SER A 191 21.21 -3.20 -9.51
C SER A 191 19.76 -2.72 -9.52
N TYR A 192 18.89 -3.25 -8.65
CA TYR A 192 17.49 -2.85 -8.61
C TYR A 192 17.28 -1.36 -8.23
N LEU A 193 18.27 -0.74 -7.57
CA LEU A 193 18.26 0.67 -7.19
C LEU A 193 18.84 1.60 -8.26
N PHE A 194 19.29 1.07 -9.40
CA PHE A 194 19.72 1.88 -10.53
C PHE A 194 18.55 2.67 -11.12
N ALA A 195 18.80 3.94 -11.45
CA ALA A 195 17.89 4.77 -12.21
C ALA A 195 18.60 5.58 -13.31
N LEU A 196 17.91 5.78 -14.43
CA LEU A 196 18.25 6.72 -15.48
C LEU A 196 16.98 7.42 -15.97
N VAL A 197 17.04 8.74 -16.06
CA VAL A 197 15.98 9.57 -16.66
C VAL A 197 16.61 10.52 -17.68
N ALA A 198 16.01 10.64 -18.86
CA ALA A 198 16.41 11.61 -19.87
C ALA A 198 15.21 12.17 -20.64
N GLY A 199 15.18 13.49 -20.84
CA GLY A 199 14.06 14.16 -21.53
C GLY A 199 14.00 15.66 -21.27
N ASP A 200 12.89 16.27 -21.66
CA ASP A 200 12.60 17.70 -21.44
C ASP A 200 11.54 17.87 -20.34
N LEU A 201 11.98 18.30 -19.17
CA LEU A 201 11.15 18.48 -17.97
C LEU A 201 11.41 19.85 -17.34
N GLY A 202 10.37 20.41 -16.73
CA GLY A 202 10.48 21.50 -15.77
C GLY A 202 11.07 21.02 -14.45
N VAL A 203 11.56 21.94 -13.63
CA VAL A 203 12.16 21.63 -12.32
C VAL A 203 11.68 22.59 -11.24
N VAL A 204 11.39 22.04 -10.07
CA VAL A 204 11.20 22.77 -8.81
C VAL A 204 12.39 22.48 -7.93
N GLU A 205 13.11 23.52 -7.52
CA GLU A 205 14.31 23.41 -6.71
C GLU A 205 14.10 24.01 -5.32
N ASP A 206 14.66 23.37 -4.31
CA ASP A 206 14.72 23.86 -2.92
C ASP A 206 15.97 23.26 -2.24
N THR A 207 16.12 23.51 -0.94
CA THR A 207 17.23 22.97 -0.14
C THR A 207 16.72 22.45 1.20
N PHE A 208 17.48 21.53 1.79
CA PHE A 208 17.29 21.08 3.17
C PHE A 208 18.64 21.05 3.88
N THR A 209 18.70 21.57 5.11
CA THR A 209 19.90 21.48 5.95
C THR A 209 19.66 20.39 6.98
N THR A 210 20.47 19.34 6.91
CA THR A 210 20.42 18.19 7.84
C THR A 210 20.80 18.58 9.27
N MET A 211 20.49 17.71 10.22
CA MET A 211 20.84 17.87 11.64
C MET A 211 22.33 18.07 11.91
N SER A 212 23.23 17.59 11.03
CA SER A 212 24.68 17.80 11.11
C SER A 212 25.18 19.04 10.37
N GLY A 213 24.32 19.74 9.64
CA GLY A 213 24.64 20.95 8.89
C GLY A 213 24.99 20.72 7.41
N ARG A 214 24.86 19.50 6.87
CA ARG A 214 24.96 19.26 5.42
C ARG A 214 23.78 19.93 4.71
N GLU A 215 24.08 20.74 3.69
CA GLU A 215 23.09 21.26 2.76
C GLU A 215 22.84 20.24 1.65
N VAL A 216 21.57 19.87 1.44
CA VAL A 216 21.11 18.95 0.41
C VAL A 216 20.29 19.72 -0.60
N VAL A 217 20.64 19.62 -1.87
CA VAL A 217 19.85 20.18 -2.97
C VAL A 217 18.66 19.28 -3.25
N LEU A 218 17.46 19.83 -3.28
CA LEU A 218 16.23 19.10 -3.59
C LEU A 218 15.72 19.49 -4.96
N LYS A 219 15.42 18.52 -5.82
CA LYS A 219 14.86 18.76 -7.16
C LYS A 219 13.69 17.85 -7.44
N ILE A 220 12.57 18.43 -7.86
CA ILE A 220 11.41 17.70 -8.38
C ILE A 220 11.23 18.06 -9.85
N TYR A 221 11.37 17.06 -10.71
CA TYR A 221 11.21 17.18 -12.16
C TYR A 221 9.81 16.75 -12.58
N VAL A 222 9.14 17.60 -13.36
CA VAL A 222 7.76 17.39 -13.83
C VAL A 222 7.61 17.90 -15.26
N GLU A 223 6.57 17.47 -15.97
CA GLU A 223 6.27 18.04 -17.29
C GLU A 223 6.06 19.56 -17.20
N HIS A 224 6.53 20.30 -18.20
CA HIS A 224 6.44 21.77 -18.26
C HIS A 224 5.01 22.27 -18.03
N GLY A 225 4.87 23.30 -17.20
CA GLY A 225 3.59 23.89 -16.79
C GLY A 225 2.93 23.22 -15.58
N LYS A 226 3.46 22.09 -15.09
CA LYS A 226 2.98 21.39 -13.88
C LYS A 226 3.80 21.74 -12.63
N GLU A 227 4.87 22.53 -12.72
CA GLU A 227 5.78 22.88 -11.63
C GLU A 227 5.08 23.44 -10.39
N PRO A 228 4.09 24.36 -10.50
CA PRO A 228 3.39 24.87 -9.32
C PRO A 228 2.67 23.78 -8.52
N ARG A 229 2.30 22.65 -9.14
CA ARG A 229 1.61 21.53 -8.50
C ARG A 229 2.54 20.61 -7.71
N ALA A 230 3.86 20.73 -7.86
CA ALA A 230 4.83 19.94 -7.12
C ALA A 230 5.23 20.57 -5.77
N ALA A 231 4.74 21.78 -5.46
CA ALA A 231 5.10 22.49 -4.23
C ALA A 231 4.79 21.70 -2.95
N TYR A 232 3.67 20.97 -2.93
CA TYR A 232 3.31 20.15 -1.76
C TYR A 232 4.19 18.91 -1.62
N ALA A 233 4.61 18.28 -2.72
CA ALA A 233 5.56 17.16 -2.68
C ALA A 233 6.93 17.61 -2.14
N MET A 234 7.39 18.82 -2.51
CA MET A 234 8.62 19.41 -1.97
C MET A 234 8.52 19.66 -0.45
N ASP A 235 7.38 20.17 0.01
CA ASP A 235 7.13 20.32 1.46
C ASP A 235 7.12 18.96 2.18
N ALA A 236 6.42 17.97 1.64
CA ALA A 236 6.36 16.62 2.20
C ALA A 236 7.75 15.97 2.27
N LEU A 237 8.60 16.16 1.26
CA LEU A 237 9.98 15.67 1.25
C LEU A 237 10.77 16.25 2.42
N LYS A 238 10.75 17.58 2.60
CA LYS A 238 11.45 18.24 3.71
C LYS A 238 10.94 17.79 5.08
N ARG A 239 9.63 17.61 5.25
CA ARG A 239 9.06 17.08 6.50
C ARG A 239 9.44 15.63 6.74
N SER A 240 9.58 14.82 5.69
CA SER A 240 10.06 13.44 5.77
C SER A 240 11.53 13.41 6.23
N MET A 241 12.38 14.27 5.65
CA MET A 241 13.78 14.44 6.06
C MET A 241 13.90 14.82 7.53
N ALA A 242 13.19 15.88 7.96
CA ALA A 242 13.21 16.34 9.34
C ALA A 242 12.68 15.29 10.32
N TRP A 243 11.57 14.63 9.99
CA TRP A 243 10.99 13.62 10.88
C TRP A 243 11.91 12.40 11.05
N ASP A 244 12.62 11.99 10.01
CA ASP A 244 13.54 10.85 10.13
C ASP A 244 14.77 11.16 11.00
N GLU A 245 15.25 12.40 10.94
CA GLU A 245 16.26 12.92 11.86
C GLU A 245 15.74 12.97 13.30
N GLU A 246 14.55 13.51 13.53
CA GLU A 246 13.96 13.62 14.87
C GLU A 246 13.61 12.26 15.49
N ARG A 247 13.05 11.34 14.70
CA ARG A 247 12.48 10.09 15.17
C ARG A 247 13.50 8.95 15.21
N PHE A 248 14.32 8.83 14.16
CA PHE A 248 15.27 7.73 13.98
C PHE A 248 16.73 8.20 13.97
N GLY A 249 17.00 9.51 14.04
CA GLY A 249 18.36 10.04 14.00
C GLY A 249 19.04 9.78 12.66
N ARG A 250 18.28 9.73 11.56
CA ARG A 250 18.75 9.37 10.22
C ARG A 250 18.73 10.59 9.31
N GLU A 251 19.92 11.09 8.98
CA GLU A 251 20.11 12.16 7.98
C GLU A 251 20.27 11.60 6.57
N TYR A 252 20.03 12.44 5.55
CA TYR A 252 20.31 12.08 4.17
C TYR A 252 21.82 12.09 3.86
N ASP A 253 22.26 11.20 2.96
CA ASP A 253 23.65 10.78 2.83
C ASP A 253 24.31 11.12 1.48
N LEU A 254 23.62 11.86 0.60
CA LEU A 254 24.15 12.43 -0.65
C LEU A 254 24.01 13.97 -0.65
N ASP A 255 24.45 14.62 -1.74
CA ASP A 255 24.43 16.09 -1.88
C ASP A 255 23.17 16.59 -2.61
N ILE A 256 22.48 15.70 -3.31
CA ILE A 256 21.26 15.98 -4.06
C ILE A 256 20.23 14.87 -3.85
N PHE A 257 18.96 15.26 -3.72
CA PHE A 257 17.80 14.35 -3.75
C PHE A 257 16.91 14.75 -4.92
N MET A 258 16.69 13.84 -5.86
CA MET A 258 15.90 14.08 -7.06
C MET A 258 14.65 13.20 -7.06
N ILE A 259 13.53 13.80 -7.46
CA ILE A 259 12.26 13.12 -7.74
C ILE A 259 11.89 13.40 -9.18
N VAL A 260 11.50 12.39 -9.94
CA VAL A 260 10.94 12.55 -11.29
C VAL A 260 9.51 12.03 -11.32
N ALA A 261 8.57 12.90 -11.66
CA ALA A 261 7.17 12.51 -11.86
C ALA A 261 6.93 12.13 -13.33
N VAL A 262 6.50 10.89 -13.58
CA VAL A 262 6.16 10.37 -14.91
C VAL A 262 4.71 9.91 -14.98
N SER A 263 4.09 10.07 -16.16
CA SER A 263 2.67 9.77 -16.39
C SER A 263 2.38 8.26 -16.43
N ASP A 264 3.25 7.46 -17.05
CA ASP A 264 3.13 6.00 -17.13
C ASP A 264 4.18 5.30 -16.27
N PHE A 265 3.73 4.77 -15.13
CA PHE A 265 4.55 3.97 -14.21
C PHE A 265 3.70 2.82 -13.66
N ASN A 266 4.21 1.58 -13.73
CA ASN A 266 3.48 0.40 -13.28
C ASN A 266 3.29 0.38 -11.75
N MET A 267 4.28 0.88 -11.01
CA MET A 267 4.27 0.99 -9.56
C MET A 267 3.80 2.37 -9.09
N GLY A 268 3.69 2.58 -7.78
CA GLY A 268 3.32 3.88 -7.22
C GLY A 268 4.49 4.87 -7.31
N ALA A 269 5.62 4.48 -6.74
CA ALA A 269 6.90 5.15 -6.81
C ALA A 269 8.01 4.10 -6.61
N MET A 270 9.28 4.53 -6.68
CA MET A 270 10.45 3.66 -6.54
C MET A 270 11.59 4.42 -5.86
N GLU A 271 12.28 3.74 -4.94
CA GLU A 271 13.27 4.31 -4.02
C GLU A 271 14.69 4.46 -4.59
N ASN A 272 14.85 4.55 -5.93
CA ASN A 272 16.17 4.51 -6.56
C ASN A 272 17.11 5.56 -5.92
N LYS A 273 18.32 5.14 -5.53
CA LYS A 273 19.21 5.93 -4.66
C LYS A 273 19.46 7.35 -5.21
N GLY A 274 18.88 8.34 -4.55
CA GLY A 274 19.01 9.77 -4.89
C GLY A 274 18.29 10.24 -6.16
N LEU A 275 17.57 9.36 -6.87
CA LEU A 275 16.79 9.67 -8.08
C LEU A 275 15.48 8.86 -8.09
N ASN A 276 14.57 9.18 -7.19
CA ASN A 276 13.32 8.45 -7.09
C ASN A 276 12.41 8.75 -8.28
N VAL A 277 11.71 7.73 -8.78
CA VAL A 277 10.74 7.85 -9.87
C VAL A 277 9.34 7.63 -9.33
N PHE A 278 8.42 8.54 -9.64
CA PHE A 278 7.06 8.54 -9.13
C PHE A 278 6.03 8.56 -10.26
N ASN A 279 4.89 7.91 -10.04
CA ASN A 279 3.69 8.24 -10.79
C ASN A 279 3.24 9.68 -10.46
N ASP A 280 2.88 10.46 -11.48
CA ASP A 280 2.55 11.88 -11.31
C ASP A 280 1.40 12.16 -10.32
N ARG A 281 0.48 11.21 -10.15
CA ARG A 281 -0.59 11.23 -9.14
C ARG A 281 -0.08 11.38 -7.70
N TYR A 282 1.13 10.90 -7.41
CA TYR A 282 1.74 10.95 -6.07
C TYR A 282 2.72 12.12 -5.90
N VAL A 283 2.73 13.08 -6.84
CA VAL A 283 3.56 14.28 -6.76
C VAL A 283 2.73 15.55 -6.97
N LEU A 284 1.79 15.53 -7.91
CA LEU A 284 1.10 16.71 -8.37
C LEU A 284 -0.21 16.94 -7.62
N ALA A 285 -0.33 18.10 -6.96
CA ALA A 285 -1.58 18.52 -6.34
C ALA A 285 -1.82 20.02 -6.47
N ASP A 286 -3.09 20.37 -6.65
CA ASP A 286 -3.60 21.71 -6.42
C ASP A 286 -5.01 21.63 -5.79
N PRO A 287 -5.47 22.67 -5.06
CA PRO A 287 -6.74 22.62 -4.33
C PRO A 287 -7.96 22.38 -5.21
N GLU A 288 -7.89 22.76 -6.50
CA GLU A 288 -8.98 22.61 -7.44
C GLU A 288 -9.09 21.18 -7.97
N THR A 289 -8.02 20.39 -7.92
CA THR A 289 -7.93 19.07 -8.58
C THR A 289 -7.66 17.90 -7.62
N ALA A 290 -7.02 18.15 -6.48
CA ALA A 290 -6.64 17.15 -5.49
C ALA A 290 -7.50 17.22 -4.21
N THR A 291 -7.93 16.07 -3.73
CA THR A 291 -8.66 15.93 -2.45
C THR A 291 -7.70 15.82 -1.28
N ASP A 292 -8.20 15.98 -0.05
CA ASP A 292 -7.41 15.77 1.19
C ASP A 292 -6.77 14.39 1.25
N ALA A 293 -7.46 13.37 0.72
CA ALA A 293 -6.91 12.03 0.59
C ALA A 293 -5.76 11.97 -0.42
N ASP A 294 -5.82 12.71 -1.53
CA ASP A 294 -4.72 12.79 -2.49
C ASP A 294 -3.50 13.49 -1.85
N TYR A 295 -3.69 14.59 -1.12
CA TYR A 295 -2.62 15.24 -0.35
C TYR A 295 -2.00 14.30 0.69
N ALA A 296 -2.81 13.58 1.47
CA ALA A 296 -2.31 12.61 2.44
C ALA A 296 -1.54 11.45 1.77
N ASN A 297 -1.97 11.00 0.59
CA ASN A 297 -1.27 9.95 -0.16
C ASN A 297 0.06 10.45 -0.75
N ILE A 298 0.10 11.68 -1.30
CA ILE A 298 1.36 12.29 -1.76
C ILE A 298 2.37 12.34 -0.62
N GLU A 299 1.95 12.85 0.53
CA GLU A 299 2.78 12.92 1.73
C GLU A 299 3.27 11.54 2.18
N ALA A 300 2.40 10.55 2.27
CA ALA A 300 2.76 9.21 2.72
C ALA A 300 3.73 8.52 1.76
N VAL A 301 3.51 8.61 0.44
CA VAL A 301 4.37 7.97 -0.56
C VAL A 301 5.72 8.68 -0.66
N ILE A 302 5.76 10.02 -0.65
CA ILE A 302 7.03 10.77 -0.62
C ILE A 302 7.88 10.36 0.59
N ALA A 303 7.24 10.22 1.77
CA ALA A 303 7.91 9.79 2.98
C ALA A 303 8.41 8.35 2.89
N HIS A 304 7.57 7.43 2.40
CA HIS A 304 7.91 6.03 2.19
C HIS A 304 9.19 5.87 1.36
N GLU A 305 9.22 6.50 0.19
CA GLU A 305 10.37 6.40 -0.71
C GLU A 305 11.63 7.10 -0.14
N TYR A 306 11.45 8.16 0.65
CA TYR A 306 12.56 8.79 1.36
C TYR A 306 13.13 7.86 2.46
N PHE A 307 12.27 7.20 3.23
CA PHE A 307 12.67 6.32 4.32
C PHE A 307 13.45 5.09 3.83
N HIS A 308 13.13 4.58 2.65
CA HIS A 308 13.91 3.54 1.99
C HIS A 308 15.39 3.91 1.80
N ASN A 309 15.77 5.21 1.81
CA ASN A 309 17.17 5.62 1.79
C ASN A 309 18.02 4.91 2.85
N TRP A 310 17.42 4.61 4.01
CA TRP A 310 18.04 3.80 5.06
C TRP A 310 17.53 2.36 5.09
N THR A 311 16.22 2.13 5.07
CA THR A 311 15.61 0.77 5.18
C THR A 311 15.23 0.22 3.82
N GLY A 312 16.23 -0.04 2.98
CA GLY A 312 16.07 -0.54 1.62
C GLY A 312 17.34 -0.29 0.80
N ASN A 313 17.94 0.89 0.97
CA ASN A 313 19.10 1.31 0.17
C ASN A 313 20.42 1.11 0.93
N ARG A 314 20.62 1.82 2.05
CA ARG A 314 21.84 1.66 2.86
C ARG A 314 21.92 0.29 3.51
N ILE A 315 20.77 -0.24 3.94
CA ILE A 315 20.65 -1.62 4.38
C ILE A 315 19.59 -2.27 3.50
N THR A 316 20.01 -3.19 2.64
CA THR A 316 19.16 -3.82 1.63
C THR A 316 18.88 -5.29 1.94
N CYS A 317 18.10 -5.94 1.09
CA CYS A 317 17.72 -7.34 1.22
C CYS A 317 18.82 -8.26 0.67
N ARG A 318 19.26 -9.28 1.43
CA ARG A 318 20.21 -10.30 0.93
C ARG A 318 19.67 -11.07 -0.29
N ASP A 319 18.38 -11.35 -0.26
CA ASP A 319 17.66 -12.04 -1.31
C ASP A 319 16.20 -11.61 -1.26
N TRP A 320 15.46 -11.87 -2.34
CA TRP A 320 14.10 -11.40 -2.47
C TRP A 320 13.10 -12.04 -1.49
N PHE A 321 13.45 -13.15 -0.83
CA PHE A 321 12.61 -13.66 0.26
C PHE A 321 12.59 -12.67 1.44
N GLN A 322 13.65 -11.89 1.62
CA GLN A 322 13.75 -10.89 2.68
C GLN A 322 12.98 -9.61 2.37
N LEU A 323 12.15 -9.54 1.31
CA LEU A 323 11.43 -8.31 0.92
C LEU A 323 10.66 -7.67 2.09
N CYS A 324 10.07 -8.48 2.98
CA CYS A 324 9.38 -7.98 4.18
C CYS A 324 10.27 -7.19 5.16
N LEU A 325 11.59 -7.35 5.09
CA LEU A 325 12.55 -6.55 5.84
C LEU A 325 12.49 -5.09 5.40
N LYS A 326 12.69 -4.80 4.11
CA LYS A 326 12.65 -3.42 3.62
C LYS A 326 11.22 -2.89 3.64
N GLU A 327 10.26 -3.67 3.17
CA GLU A 327 8.90 -3.21 2.96
C GLU A 327 8.11 -3.12 4.25
N GLY A 328 8.11 -4.16 5.07
CA GLY A 328 7.40 -4.15 6.34
C GLY A 328 7.92 -3.04 7.26
N LEU A 329 9.25 -2.85 7.31
CA LEU A 329 9.85 -1.79 8.11
C LEU A 329 9.59 -0.38 7.55
N THR A 330 9.64 -0.20 6.24
CA THR A 330 9.41 1.12 5.63
C THR A 330 7.95 1.51 5.67
N VAL A 331 7.02 0.56 5.47
CA VAL A 331 5.59 0.77 5.71
C VAL A 331 5.32 1.16 7.17
N TYR A 332 5.97 0.49 8.14
CA TYR A 332 5.86 0.90 9.55
C TYR A 332 6.31 2.36 9.76
N ARG A 333 7.42 2.77 9.13
CA ARG A 333 7.95 4.13 9.22
C ARG A 333 7.01 5.16 8.56
N ASP A 334 6.47 4.90 7.38
CA ASP A 334 5.50 5.81 6.74
C ASP A 334 4.19 5.95 7.53
N GLN A 335 3.75 4.86 8.18
CA GLN A 335 2.56 4.87 9.00
C GLN A 335 2.78 5.70 10.26
N GLU A 336 3.96 5.58 10.89
CA GLU A 336 4.33 6.41 12.04
C GLU A 336 4.51 7.88 11.67
N PHE A 337 5.13 8.17 10.53
CA PHE A 337 5.23 9.54 10.00
C PHE A 337 3.84 10.14 9.78
N SER A 338 2.98 9.45 9.02
CA SER A 338 1.61 9.91 8.75
C SER A 338 0.79 10.10 10.03
N SER A 339 1.02 9.24 11.04
CA SER A 339 0.39 9.35 12.35
C SER A 339 0.84 10.59 13.12
N ASP A 340 2.13 10.94 13.06
CA ASP A 340 2.71 12.11 13.73
C ASP A 340 2.39 13.43 13.01
N GLN A 341 2.34 13.42 11.67
CA GLN A 341 2.02 14.61 10.87
C GLN A 341 0.53 14.93 10.82
N ARG A 342 -0.34 13.92 10.97
CA ARG A 342 -1.80 14.10 10.88
C ARG A 342 -2.54 13.68 12.15
N SER A 343 -3.18 12.52 12.11
CA SER A 343 -3.99 11.99 13.19
C SER A 343 -3.68 10.50 13.32
N ARG A 344 -2.95 10.17 14.39
CA ARG A 344 -2.61 8.80 14.76
C ARG A 344 -3.82 7.86 14.82
N PRO A 345 -4.96 8.19 15.47
CA PRO A 345 -6.09 7.28 15.49
C PRO A 345 -6.73 7.10 14.11
N VAL A 346 -6.85 8.16 13.31
CA VAL A 346 -7.44 8.06 11.96
C VAL A 346 -6.55 7.21 11.05
N LYS A 347 -5.23 7.42 11.07
CA LYS A 347 -4.27 6.61 10.33
C LYS A 347 -4.35 5.14 10.77
N ARG A 348 -4.33 4.88 12.08
CA ARG A 348 -4.42 3.51 12.60
C ARG A 348 -5.72 2.80 12.19
N ILE A 349 -6.86 3.50 12.24
CA ILE A 349 -8.15 2.97 11.75
C ILE A 349 -8.05 2.61 10.27
N ALA A 350 -7.48 3.49 9.44
CA ALA A 350 -7.35 3.25 8.00
C ALA A 350 -6.47 2.01 7.71
N ASP A 351 -5.32 1.89 8.37
CA ASP A 351 -4.38 0.78 8.19
C ASP A 351 -5.01 -0.56 8.59
N VAL A 352 -5.70 -0.60 9.73
CA VAL A 352 -6.37 -1.82 10.21
C VAL A 352 -7.55 -2.21 9.33
N ARG A 353 -8.34 -1.23 8.85
CA ARG A 353 -9.44 -1.52 7.91
C ARG A 353 -8.90 -2.14 6.62
N HIS A 354 -7.82 -1.58 6.10
CA HIS A 354 -7.14 -2.08 4.90
C HIS A 354 -6.58 -3.49 5.09
N LEU A 355 -5.94 -3.75 6.23
CA LEU A 355 -5.47 -5.09 6.60
C LEU A 355 -6.64 -6.11 6.65
N LYS A 356 -7.74 -5.76 7.32
CA LYS A 356 -8.93 -6.62 7.42
C LYS A 356 -9.64 -6.84 6.08
N SER A 357 -9.61 -5.86 5.16
CA SER A 357 -10.29 -5.96 3.86
C SER A 357 -9.49 -6.70 2.79
N GLU A 358 -8.16 -6.59 2.83
CA GLU A 358 -7.30 -7.17 1.79
C GLU A 358 -6.36 -8.26 2.32
N GLN A 359 -5.61 -8.00 3.40
CA GLN A 359 -4.60 -8.92 3.89
C GLN A 359 -5.19 -10.16 4.56
N PHE A 360 -6.21 -10.02 5.42
CA PHE A 360 -6.83 -11.15 6.10
C PHE A 360 -7.44 -12.16 5.11
N PRO A 361 -8.17 -11.74 4.06
CA PRO A 361 -8.60 -12.65 3.00
C PRO A 361 -7.47 -13.33 2.23
N GLU A 362 -6.36 -12.63 1.97
CA GLU A 362 -5.16 -13.20 1.32
C GLU A 362 -4.56 -14.33 2.17
N ASP A 363 -4.43 -14.08 3.48
CA ASP A 363 -3.82 -14.99 4.46
C ASP A 363 -4.72 -16.18 4.84
N GLY A 364 -6.04 -16.02 4.70
CA GLY A 364 -7.03 -17.10 4.84
C GLY A 364 -7.32 -17.87 3.55
N GLY A 365 -6.77 -17.40 2.42
CA GLY A 365 -7.08 -17.90 1.08
C GLY A 365 -6.08 -18.96 0.56
N PRO A 366 -6.27 -19.42 -0.70
CA PRO A 366 -5.34 -20.35 -1.36
C PRO A 366 -3.96 -19.73 -1.64
N LEU A 367 -3.83 -18.42 -1.42
CA LEU A 367 -2.66 -17.61 -1.69
C LEU A 367 -1.83 -17.31 -0.44
N ALA A 368 -2.25 -17.85 0.71
CA ALA A 368 -1.61 -17.60 1.99
C ALA A 368 -0.12 -17.99 1.95
N HIS A 369 0.71 -17.07 2.43
CA HIS A 369 2.14 -17.27 2.61
C HIS A 369 2.59 -16.50 3.86
N PRO A 370 3.66 -16.91 4.56
CA PRO A 370 4.22 -16.10 5.65
C PRO A 370 4.75 -14.76 5.11
N VAL A 371 4.95 -13.78 6.00
CA VAL A 371 5.53 -12.48 5.60
C VAL A 371 6.92 -12.63 4.99
N ARG A 372 7.69 -13.66 5.39
CA ARG A 372 8.86 -14.14 4.66
C ARG A 372 8.55 -15.49 3.98
N PRO A 373 8.23 -15.50 2.68
CA PRO A 373 8.08 -16.73 1.91
C PRO A 373 9.35 -17.59 1.97
N THR A 374 9.20 -18.90 1.75
CA THR A 374 10.35 -19.82 1.64
C THR A 374 10.52 -20.36 0.22
N THR A 375 9.52 -20.16 -0.64
CA THR A 375 9.56 -20.53 -2.05
C THR A 375 8.78 -19.54 -2.90
N TYR A 376 9.25 -19.27 -4.12
CA TYR A 376 8.47 -18.53 -5.12
C TYR A 376 8.74 -19.03 -6.54
N ARG A 377 7.84 -18.67 -7.47
CA ARG A 377 8.08 -18.82 -8.92
C ARG A 377 8.46 -17.48 -9.51
N GLU A 378 7.55 -16.52 -9.42
CA GLU A 378 7.72 -15.14 -9.88
C GLU A 378 7.80 -14.20 -8.68
N ILE A 379 8.87 -13.39 -8.58
CA ILE A 379 9.06 -12.50 -7.43
C ILE A 379 8.08 -11.33 -7.44
N ASN A 380 7.70 -10.85 -8.62
CA ASN A 380 6.72 -9.75 -8.75
C ASN A 380 5.35 -10.10 -8.12
N ASN A 381 5.06 -11.39 -7.93
CA ASN A 381 3.84 -11.84 -7.25
C ASN A 381 3.91 -11.73 -5.71
N PHE A 382 5.05 -11.37 -5.11
CA PHE A 382 5.23 -11.22 -3.66
C PHE A 382 5.18 -9.76 -3.18
N TYR A 383 4.83 -8.82 -4.07
CA TYR A 383 4.41 -7.47 -3.71
C TYR A 383 2.98 -7.48 -3.16
N THR A 384 2.79 -8.23 -2.08
CA THR A 384 1.47 -8.54 -1.51
C THR A 384 1.19 -7.76 -0.23
N ARG A 385 -0.08 -7.75 0.17
CA ARG A 385 -0.48 -7.12 1.44
C ARG A 385 0.13 -7.85 2.64
N THR A 386 0.42 -9.13 2.51
CA THR A 386 1.10 -9.89 3.55
C THR A 386 2.55 -9.46 3.73
N VAL A 387 3.32 -9.22 2.67
CA VAL A 387 4.71 -8.75 2.79
C VAL A 387 4.78 -7.31 3.34
N TYR A 388 3.94 -6.41 2.83
CA TYR A 388 3.94 -5.00 3.19
C TYR A 388 3.20 -4.72 4.51
N GLU A 389 1.88 -4.94 4.50
CA GLU A 389 1.00 -4.51 5.59
C GLU A 389 1.19 -5.39 6.82
N LYS A 390 1.09 -6.73 6.68
CA LYS A 390 1.34 -7.64 7.82
C LYS A 390 2.81 -7.57 8.25
N GLY A 391 3.76 -7.37 7.34
CA GLY A 391 5.16 -7.11 7.67
C GLY A 391 5.35 -5.88 8.58
N SER A 392 4.63 -4.79 8.32
CA SER A 392 4.64 -3.61 9.21
C SER A 392 4.01 -3.86 10.57
N GLU A 393 2.96 -4.69 10.64
CA GLU A 393 2.37 -5.12 11.90
C GLU A 393 3.33 -5.99 12.72
N VAL A 394 4.16 -6.82 12.09
CA VAL A 394 5.22 -7.57 12.79
C VAL A 394 6.25 -6.63 13.40
N THR A 395 6.69 -5.61 12.66
CA THR A 395 7.58 -4.56 13.20
C THR A 395 6.92 -3.80 14.36
N ARG A 396 5.65 -3.43 14.21
CA ARG A 396 4.86 -2.77 15.25
C ARG A 396 4.68 -3.63 16.51
N MET A 397 4.57 -4.94 16.36
CA MET A 397 4.52 -5.88 17.49
C MET A 397 5.86 -5.93 18.24
N ILE A 398 7.01 -5.87 17.55
CA ILE A 398 8.31 -5.72 18.24
C ILE A 398 8.33 -4.43 19.05
N ALA A 399 7.90 -3.31 18.47
CA ALA A 399 7.80 -2.03 19.18
C ALA A 399 6.86 -2.09 20.40
N THR A 400 5.74 -2.82 20.26
CA THR A 400 4.77 -3.02 21.35
C THR A 400 5.34 -3.89 22.46
N LEU A 401 6.05 -4.97 22.12
CA LEU A 401 6.65 -5.91 23.07
C LEU A 401 7.78 -5.28 23.88
N LEU A 402 8.64 -4.49 23.22
CA LEU A 402 9.85 -3.92 23.84
C LEU A 402 9.59 -2.54 24.46
N GLY A 403 8.50 -1.88 24.04
CA GLY A 403 8.29 -0.48 24.36
C GLY A 403 9.21 0.45 23.57
N LYS A 404 8.94 1.75 23.68
CA LYS A 404 9.55 2.78 22.84
C LYS A 404 11.08 2.82 22.94
N ASP A 405 11.62 2.72 24.15
CA ASP A 405 13.05 2.95 24.41
C ASP A 405 13.91 1.81 23.89
N ASP A 406 13.54 0.55 24.15
CA ASP A 406 14.30 -0.60 23.69
C ASP A 406 14.08 -0.86 22.19
N PHE A 407 12.91 -0.54 21.65
CA PHE A 407 12.71 -0.51 20.20
C PHE A 407 13.65 0.50 19.52
N LYS A 408 13.77 1.72 20.06
CA LYS A 408 14.69 2.73 19.53
C LYS A 408 16.14 2.25 19.57
N LYS A 409 16.59 1.66 20.69
CA LYS A 409 17.95 1.08 20.79
C LYS A 409 18.18 -0.05 19.79
N GLY A 410 17.18 -0.91 19.57
CA GLY A 410 17.25 -1.99 18.58
C GLY A 410 17.39 -1.44 17.16
N MET A 411 16.63 -0.41 16.81
CA MET A 411 16.74 0.30 15.53
C MET A 411 18.11 0.99 15.36
N ASP A 412 18.61 1.67 16.39
CA ASP A 412 19.94 2.29 16.37
C ASP A 412 21.04 1.25 16.13
N LEU A 413 20.96 0.11 16.84
CA LEU A 413 21.89 -0.99 16.65
C LEU A 413 21.78 -1.63 15.25
N TYR A 414 20.58 -1.75 14.69
CA TYR A 414 20.38 -2.22 13.32
C TYR A 414 21.08 -1.30 12.32
N PHE A 415 20.88 0.02 12.44
CA PHE A 415 21.55 0.98 11.58
C PHE A 415 23.07 0.93 11.75
N ASP A 416 23.57 0.92 12.97
CA ASP A 416 25.02 0.93 13.23
C ASP A 416 25.73 -0.36 12.77
N ARG A 417 25.05 -1.51 12.88
CA ARG A 417 25.65 -2.83 12.60
C ARG A 417 25.63 -3.20 11.12
N HIS A 418 24.58 -2.80 10.39
CA HIS A 418 24.27 -3.35 9.07
C HIS A 418 24.32 -2.34 7.93
N ASP A 419 24.67 -1.09 8.22
CA ASP A 419 24.92 -0.08 7.19
C ASP A 419 25.91 -0.56 6.11
N GLY A 420 25.50 -0.43 4.83
CA GLY A 420 26.25 -0.87 3.66
C GLY A 420 26.15 -2.37 3.35
N GLN A 421 25.21 -3.08 3.97
CA GLN A 421 25.05 -4.54 3.82
C GLN A 421 23.69 -4.94 3.23
N ALA A 422 23.66 -6.12 2.64
CA ALA A 422 22.45 -6.83 2.28
C ALA A 422 22.18 -7.92 3.35
N VAL A 423 21.08 -7.81 4.09
CA VAL A 423 20.86 -8.57 5.35
C VAL A 423 19.55 -9.36 5.35
N THR A 424 19.31 -10.14 6.41
CA THR A 424 18.09 -10.95 6.59
C THR A 424 17.21 -10.47 7.74
N ILE A 425 16.01 -11.05 7.86
CA ILE A 425 15.14 -10.80 9.03
C ILE A 425 15.77 -11.29 10.34
N GLU A 426 16.62 -12.32 10.30
CA GLU A 426 17.33 -12.79 11.48
C GLU A 426 18.31 -11.75 12.00
N ASP A 427 19.05 -11.08 11.10
CA ASP A 427 19.96 -9.99 11.45
C ASP A 427 19.19 -8.82 12.11
N PHE A 428 18.03 -8.48 11.55
CA PHE A 428 17.14 -7.45 12.09
C PHE A 428 16.61 -7.80 13.49
N VAL A 429 15.99 -8.98 13.66
CA VAL A 429 15.47 -9.43 14.96
C VAL A 429 16.59 -9.50 16.01
N LYS A 430 17.78 -9.95 15.60
CA LYS A 430 18.93 -10.07 16.50
C LYS A 430 19.36 -8.74 17.11
N CYS A 431 19.22 -7.64 16.39
CA CYS A 431 19.51 -6.31 16.92
C CYS A 431 18.58 -5.95 18.09
N PHE A 432 17.32 -6.34 18.05
CA PHE A 432 16.39 -6.11 19.15
C PHE A 432 16.65 -7.03 20.33
N GLU A 433 16.99 -8.30 20.10
CA GLU A 433 17.39 -9.21 21.17
C GLU A 433 18.63 -8.69 21.92
N ASP A 434 19.65 -8.26 21.17
CA ASP A 434 20.90 -7.76 21.75
C ASP A 434 20.70 -6.43 22.50
N ALA A 435 19.84 -5.54 21.98
CA ALA A 435 19.56 -4.24 22.57
C ALA A 435 18.68 -4.32 23.83
N SER A 436 17.71 -5.25 23.86
CA SER A 436 16.73 -5.38 24.95
C SER A 436 17.07 -6.50 25.95
N GLY A 437 17.90 -7.46 25.56
CA GLY A 437 18.14 -8.69 26.31
C GLY A 437 16.98 -9.70 26.28
N ARG A 438 15.93 -9.44 25.49
CA ARG A 438 14.74 -10.29 25.37
C ARG A 438 14.95 -11.37 24.31
N ASP A 439 14.53 -12.60 24.63
CA ASP A 439 14.43 -13.69 23.66
C ASP A 439 13.23 -13.47 22.72
N LEU A 440 13.49 -13.37 21.41
CA LEU A 440 12.47 -13.23 20.37
C LEU A 440 12.36 -14.50 19.50
N THR A 441 12.86 -15.64 19.98
CA THR A 441 12.78 -16.92 19.25
C THR A 441 11.34 -17.32 18.96
N GLN A 442 10.45 -17.32 19.95
CA GLN A 442 9.02 -17.63 19.72
C GLN A 442 8.34 -16.55 18.87
N PHE A 443 8.72 -15.29 19.04
CA PHE A 443 8.18 -14.19 18.24
C PHE A 443 8.51 -14.35 16.75
N SER A 444 9.70 -14.89 16.42
CA SER A 444 10.12 -15.11 15.04
C SER A 444 9.21 -16.05 14.24
N LEU A 445 8.32 -16.81 14.88
CA LEU A 445 7.25 -17.56 14.20
C LEU A 445 6.37 -16.67 13.31
N TRP A 446 6.23 -15.38 13.61
CA TRP A 446 5.51 -14.42 12.77
C TRP A 446 6.12 -14.26 11.37
N TYR A 447 7.44 -14.48 11.22
CA TYR A 447 8.11 -14.49 9.91
C TYR A 447 7.95 -15.81 9.16
N HIS A 448 7.49 -16.89 9.82
CA HIS A 448 7.54 -18.25 9.26
C HIS A 448 6.17 -18.90 9.09
N GLN A 449 5.15 -18.51 9.85
CA GLN A 449 3.81 -19.06 9.72
C GLN A 449 2.85 -18.12 9.00
N ALA A 450 2.22 -18.61 7.94
CA ALA A 450 1.08 -17.98 7.30
C ALA A 450 -0.19 -18.11 8.16
N GLY A 451 -1.21 -17.36 7.81
CA GLY A 451 -2.52 -17.38 8.44
C GLY A 451 -2.69 -16.30 9.51
N THR A 452 -3.94 -15.92 9.71
CA THR A 452 -4.37 -14.98 10.74
C THR A 452 -4.72 -15.74 12.02
N PRO A 453 -4.06 -15.48 13.17
CA PRO A 453 -4.41 -16.12 14.42
C PRO A 453 -5.83 -15.78 14.87
N LEU A 454 -6.54 -16.79 15.38
CA LEU A 454 -7.82 -16.65 16.05
C LEU A 454 -7.57 -16.65 17.56
N VAL A 455 -8.01 -15.59 18.25
CA VAL A 455 -7.92 -15.47 19.70
C VAL A 455 -9.32 -15.39 20.28
N THR A 456 -9.65 -16.28 21.21
CA THR A 456 -10.89 -16.22 21.99
C THR A 456 -10.60 -15.72 23.38
N ALA A 457 -11.39 -14.77 23.88
CA ALA A 457 -11.30 -14.23 25.22
C ALA A 457 -12.61 -14.40 25.99
N SER A 458 -12.52 -14.65 27.30
CA SER A 458 -13.66 -14.64 28.22
C SER A 458 -13.25 -14.12 29.59
N GLY A 459 -14.14 -13.39 30.25
CA GLY A 459 -13.87 -12.74 31.53
C GLY A 459 -14.84 -13.19 32.63
N SER A 460 -14.34 -13.35 33.86
CA SER A 460 -15.15 -13.54 35.06
C SER A 460 -14.67 -12.65 36.20
N TYR A 461 -15.60 -12.09 36.97
CA TYR A 461 -15.28 -11.22 38.11
C TYR A 461 -15.78 -11.84 39.42
N ASP A 462 -14.89 -11.92 40.40
CA ASP A 462 -15.21 -12.31 41.78
C ASP A 462 -15.14 -11.07 42.68
N ALA A 463 -16.31 -10.62 43.13
CA ALA A 463 -16.44 -9.46 43.99
C ALA A 463 -15.93 -9.68 45.41
N ALA A 464 -15.97 -10.92 45.92
CA ALA A 464 -15.49 -11.23 47.27
C ALA A 464 -13.97 -11.24 47.32
N ALA A 465 -13.33 -11.73 46.25
CA ALA A 465 -11.88 -11.73 46.11
C ALA A 465 -11.31 -10.42 45.53
N ALA A 466 -12.15 -9.55 44.97
CA ALA A 466 -11.75 -8.38 44.20
C ALA A 466 -10.78 -8.74 43.06
N THR A 467 -11.13 -9.80 42.32
CA THR A 467 -10.31 -10.34 41.23
C THR A 467 -11.10 -10.43 39.94
N PHE A 468 -10.46 -10.04 38.83
CA PHE A 468 -10.95 -10.28 37.49
C PHE A 468 -10.07 -11.32 36.79
N THR A 469 -10.68 -12.38 36.26
CA THR A 469 -9.98 -13.47 35.56
C THR A 469 -10.29 -13.40 34.07
N LEU A 470 -9.25 -13.28 33.25
CA LEU A 470 -9.31 -13.30 31.78
C LEU A 470 -8.75 -14.64 31.28
N SER A 471 -9.57 -15.42 30.59
CA SER A 471 -9.15 -16.66 29.92
C SER A 471 -8.99 -16.41 28.42
N LEU A 472 -7.83 -16.80 27.89
CA LEU A 472 -7.43 -16.60 26.49
C LEU A 472 -7.08 -17.95 25.86
N GLU A 473 -7.53 -18.17 24.62
CA GLU A 473 -7.08 -19.26 23.76
C GLU A 473 -6.65 -18.69 22.40
N GLN A 474 -5.50 -19.14 21.89
CA GLN A 474 -5.08 -18.88 20.52
C GLN A 474 -5.02 -20.16 19.68
N MET A 475 -5.39 -20.03 18.41
CA MET A 475 -5.27 -21.08 17.41
C MET A 475 -5.04 -20.44 16.03
N ILE A 476 -4.20 -21.06 15.20
CA ILE A 476 -3.97 -20.63 13.83
C ILE A 476 -4.51 -21.74 12.91
N PRO A 477 -5.46 -21.44 12.01
CA PRO A 477 -5.94 -22.43 11.04
C PRO A 477 -4.83 -22.92 10.12
N ALA A 478 -4.94 -24.17 9.66
CA ALA A 478 -4.05 -24.70 8.63
C ALA A 478 -4.16 -23.87 7.34
N THR A 479 -3.03 -23.63 6.69
CA THR A 479 -2.95 -22.93 5.40
C THR A 479 -2.28 -23.83 4.36
N PRO A 480 -2.42 -23.55 3.05
CA PRO A 480 -1.68 -24.28 2.03
C PRO A 480 -0.18 -24.36 2.36
N GLY A 481 0.40 -25.57 2.25
CA GLY A 481 1.81 -25.82 2.57
C GLY A 481 2.16 -25.84 4.07
N GLN A 482 1.24 -25.48 4.98
CA GLN A 482 1.48 -25.45 6.43
C GLN A 482 0.27 -26.01 7.19
N SER A 483 0.19 -27.34 7.29
CA SER A 483 -0.90 -28.05 7.97
C SER A 483 -0.76 -28.09 9.49
N SER A 484 0.47 -27.94 10.01
CA SER A 484 0.76 -27.82 11.44
C SER A 484 1.08 -26.36 11.76
N LYS A 485 0.60 -25.89 12.92
CA LYS A 485 0.80 -24.53 13.41
C LYS A 485 1.18 -24.54 14.88
N GLU A 486 2.11 -23.67 15.24
CA GLU A 486 2.62 -23.44 16.59
C GLU A 486 1.99 -22.17 17.18
N SER A 487 1.89 -22.12 18.52
CA SER A 487 1.40 -20.94 19.24
C SER A 487 2.38 -19.78 19.08
N MET A 488 1.83 -18.64 18.66
CA MET A 488 2.58 -17.41 18.45
C MET A 488 2.83 -16.69 19.78
N HIS A 489 3.83 -15.81 19.80
CA HIS A 489 3.94 -14.78 20.84
C HIS A 489 3.08 -13.57 20.43
N ILE A 490 1.91 -13.41 21.03
CA ILE A 490 0.92 -12.37 20.69
C ILE A 490 0.93 -11.28 21.78
N PRO A 491 1.38 -10.04 21.50
CA PRO A 491 1.24 -8.92 22.42
C PRO A 491 -0.20 -8.36 22.40
N LEU A 492 -0.87 -8.44 23.54
CA LEU A 492 -2.24 -7.93 23.73
C LEU A 492 -2.23 -6.69 24.63
N SER A 493 -2.29 -5.50 24.05
CA SER A 493 -2.51 -4.28 24.81
C SER A 493 -3.94 -4.26 25.36
N LEU A 494 -4.08 -4.03 26.67
CA LEU A 494 -5.37 -4.06 27.36
C LEU A 494 -5.51 -2.99 28.45
N ALA A 495 -6.75 -2.59 28.71
CA ALA A 495 -7.12 -1.74 29.83
C ALA A 495 -8.45 -2.21 30.44
N LEU A 496 -8.60 -2.00 31.75
CA LEU A 496 -9.80 -2.32 32.51
C LEU A 496 -10.49 -1.01 32.90
N PHE A 497 -11.80 -0.90 32.71
CA PHE A 497 -12.58 0.30 33.03
C PHE A 497 -13.66 -0.02 34.06
N GLY A 498 -13.79 0.83 35.07
CA GLY A 498 -14.85 0.74 36.07
C GLY A 498 -16.14 1.40 35.60
N GLU A 499 -17.21 1.26 36.37
CA GLU A 499 -18.54 1.80 36.01
C GLU A 499 -18.58 3.31 35.77
N ASN A 500 -17.66 4.07 36.35
CA ASN A 500 -17.52 5.51 36.18
C ASN A 500 -16.69 5.92 34.94
N GLY A 501 -16.20 4.96 34.15
CA GLY A 501 -15.31 5.19 33.01
C GLY A 501 -13.84 5.41 33.39
N GLY A 502 -13.51 5.36 34.68
CA GLY A 502 -12.13 5.44 35.16
C GLY A 502 -11.39 4.12 34.91
N LYS A 503 -10.12 4.22 34.51
CA LYS A 503 -9.24 3.07 34.39
C LYS A 503 -9.02 2.42 35.76
N LEU A 504 -9.11 1.09 35.81
CA LEU A 504 -8.82 0.28 36.98
C LEU A 504 -7.40 -0.29 36.84
N GLU A 505 -6.56 -0.02 37.84
CA GLU A 505 -5.20 -0.54 37.87
C GLU A 505 -5.14 -1.79 38.75
N PRO A 506 -4.70 -2.93 38.21
CA PRO A 506 -4.49 -4.12 39.03
C PRO A 506 -3.31 -3.89 39.98
N SER A 507 -3.44 -4.36 41.22
CA SER A 507 -2.34 -4.38 42.19
C SER A 507 -1.30 -5.46 41.89
N LEU A 508 -1.74 -6.53 41.23
CA LEU A 508 -0.94 -7.68 40.80
C LEU A 508 -1.63 -8.35 39.61
N VAL A 509 -0.85 -8.90 38.69
CA VAL A 509 -1.33 -9.73 37.59
C VAL A 509 -0.58 -11.06 37.61
N ASP A 510 -1.33 -12.15 37.77
CA ASP A 510 -0.80 -13.52 37.82
C ASP A 510 -1.20 -14.33 36.58
N GLY A 511 -0.40 -15.33 36.22
CA GLY A 511 -0.68 -16.28 35.13
C GLY A 511 -0.17 -15.87 33.74
N ALA A 512 0.42 -14.68 33.61
CA ALA A 512 1.03 -14.17 32.38
C ALA A 512 2.03 -13.06 32.68
N GLU A 513 2.98 -12.83 31.77
CA GLU A 513 3.72 -11.57 31.79
C GLU A 513 2.79 -10.43 31.37
N TYR A 514 2.74 -9.38 32.21
CA TYR A 514 1.98 -8.16 31.97
C TYR A 514 2.84 -6.95 32.33
N ALA A 515 3.23 -6.17 31.33
CA ALA A 515 4.09 -5.00 31.51
C ALA A 515 3.64 -3.87 30.56
N GLY A 516 3.58 -2.63 31.07
CA GLY A 516 3.21 -1.47 30.26
C GLY A 516 1.85 -1.61 29.56
N GLU A 517 0.85 -2.21 30.24
CA GLU A 517 -0.46 -2.54 29.69
C GLU A 517 -0.49 -3.61 28.59
N VAL A 518 0.64 -4.27 28.32
CA VAL A 518 0.77 -5.34 27.33
C VAL A 518 0.80 -6.69 28.03
N LEU A 519 -0.13 -7.55 27.66
CA LEU A 519 -0.22 -8.93 28.09
C LEU A 519 0.42 -9.85 27.05
N HIS A 520 1.25 -10.78 27.51
CA HIS A 520 1.98 -11.70 26.66
C HIS A 520 1.24 -13.02 26.56
N LEU A 521 0.55 -13.26 25.43
CA LEU A 521 -0.07 -14.54 25.13
C LEU A 521 0.91 -15.42 24.35
N THR A 522 1.54 -16.37 25.04
CA THR A 522 2.57 -17.27 24.47
C THR A 522 2.13 -18.73 24.47
N GLY A 523 1.28 -19.12 25.42
CA GLY A 523 0.66 -20.44 25.45
C GLY A 523 -0.53 -20.54 24.50
N ARG A 524 -0.92 -21.78 24.16
CA ARG A 524 -2.18 -22.07 23.46
C ARG A 524 -3.38 -21.57 24.26
N THR A 525 -3.39 -21.86 25.57
CA THR A 525 -4.39 -21.41 26.53
C THR A 525 -3.70 -20.73 27.70
N GLN A 526 -4.24 -19.62 28.17
CA GLN A 526 -3.68 -18.87 29.29
C GLN A 526 -4.80 -18.25 30.11
N THR A 527 -4.70 -18.37 31.43
CA THR A 527 -5.64 -17.74 32.37
C THR A 527 -4.88 -16.70 33.18
N VAL A 528 -5.37 -15.48 33.16
CA VAL A 528 -4.70 -14.31 33.75
C VAL A 528 -5.60 -13.72 34.82
N VAL A 529 -5.07 -13.53 36.02
CA VAL A 529 -5.83 -13.03 37.17
C VAL A 529 -5.33 -11.64 37.55
N PHE A 530 -6.22 -10.66 37.47
CA PHE A 530 -6.00 -9.28 37.86
C PHE A 530 -6.54 -9.06 39.28
N HIS A 531 -5.66 -8.73 40.23
CA HIS A 531 -5.99 -8.58 41.64
C HIS A 531 -6.22 -7.11 42.03
N GLY A 532 -7.06 -6.88 43.05
CA GLY A 532 -7.34 -5.53 43.55
C GLY A 532 -8.34 -4.76 42.69
N ILE A 533 -9.13 -5.49 41.90
CA ILE A 533 -10.16 -4.93 41.03
C ILE A 533 -11.44 -4.78 41.85
N GLY A 534 -11.78 -3.55 42.25
CA GLY A 534 -12.85 -3.29 43.23
C GLY A 534 -14.29 -3.40 42.69
N SER A 535 -14.47 -3.46 41.38
CA SER A 535 -15.77 -3.62 40.71
C SER A 535 -15.60 -4.37 39.39
N ARG A 536 -16.69 -4.91 38.84
CA ARG A 536 -16.64 -5.66 37.56
C ARG A 536 -16.10 -4.75 36.46
N PRO A 537 -14.94 -5.07 35.84
CA PRO A 537 -14.38 -4.23 34.79
C PRO A 537 -15.12 -4.43 33.47
N VAL A 538 -15.18 -3.37 32.67
CA VAL A 538 -15.32 -3.43 31.22
C VAL A 538 -13.92 -3.53 30.62
N VAL A 539 -13.69 -4.55 29.80
CA VAL A 539 -12.35 -4.86 29.28
C VAL A 539 -12.21 -4.30 27.87
N SER A 540 -11.14 -3.52 27.67
CA SER A 540 -10.64 -3.14 26.37
C SER A 540 -9.39 -3.96 26.07
N ILE A 541 -9.36 -4.64 24.94
CA ILE A 541 -8.33 -5.62 24.60
C ILE A 541 -7.96 -5.49 23.13
N ASN A 542 -6.69 -5.78 22.80
CA ASN A 542 -6.11 -5.50 21.48
C ASN A 542 -6.18 -4.01 21.13
N ARG A 543 -5.95 -3.13 22.13
CA ARG A 543 -5.93 -1.66 21.96
C ARG A 543 -4.92 -1.26 20.90
N SER A 544 -5.26 -0.22 20.11
CA SER A 544 -4.50 0.15 18.90
C SER A 544 -4.20 -1.02 17.96
N PHE A 545 -4.98 -2.10 18.01
CA PHE A 545 -4.76 -3.33 17.26
C PHE A 545 -3.34 -3.88 17.47
N SER A 546 -2.95 -4.07 18.73
CA SER A 546 -1.60 -4.45 19.13
C SER A 546 -1.08 -5.74 18.48
N ALA A 547 -1.96 -6.61 17.97
CA ALA A 547 -1.60 -7.74 17.12
C ALA A 547 -2.62 -7.97 15.98
N PRO A 548 -2.17 -8.44 14.79
CA PRO A 548 -3.02 -8.72 13.64
C PRO A 548 -3.76 -10.06 13.78
N ILE A 549 -4.79 -10.06 14.61
CA ILE A 549 -5.57 -11.25 14.97
C ILE A 549 -7.07 -11.06 14.71
N ASN A 550 -7.78 -12.18 14.56
CA ASN A 550 -9.23 -12.22 14.74
C ASN A 550 -9.53 -12.47 16.21
N LEU A 551 -9.99 -11.43 16.91
CA LEU A 551 -10.40 -11.52 18.30
C LEU A 551 -11.89 -11.83 18.41
N HIS A 552 -12.24 -12.91 19.10
CA HIS A 552 -13.59 -13.21 19.52
C HIS A 552 -13.73 -12.98 21.02
N PHE A 553 -14.52 -11.97 21.39
CA PHE A 553 -14.81 -11.64 22.78
C PHE A 553 -16.25 -11.14 22.92
N ASP A 554 -17.09 -11.95 23.56
CA ASP A 554 -18.51 -11.62 23.71
C ASP A 554 -18.70 -10.53 24.78
N GLN A 555 -18.88 -9.29 24.31
CA GLN A 555 -19.18 -8.13 25.15
C GLN A 555 -20.64 -7.71 24.99
N SER A 556 -21.26 -7.29 26.10
CA SER A 556 -22.63 -6.79 26.04
C SER A 556 -22.71 -5.45 25.28
N PRO A 557 -23.84 -5.10 24.64
CA PRO A 557 -24.01 -3.78 24.03
C PRO A 557 -23.79 -2.62 25.01
N ALA A 558 -24.06 -2.83 26.31
CA ALA A 558 -23.79 -1.84 27.35
C ALA A 558 -22.29 -1.66 27.61
N ASP A 559 -21.51 -2.75 27.61
CA ASP A 559 -20.05 -2.72 27.75
C ASP A 559 -19.41 -2.04 26.54
N LEU A 560 -19.84 -2.38 25.32
CA LEU A 560 -19.36 -1.71 24.09
C LEU A 560 -19.70 -0.22 24.07
N ALA A 561 -20.93 0.15 24.48
CA ALA A 561 -21.32 1.55 24.59
C ALA A 561 -20.53 2.29 25.69
N HIS A 562 -20.14 1.60 26.75
CA HIS A 562 -19.28 2.15 27.80
C HIS A 562 -17.87 2.44 27.26
N LEU A 563 -17.24 1.47 26.56
CA LEU A 563 -15.95 1.68 25.89
C LEU A 563 -16.02 2.81 24.86
N ALA A 564 -17.07 2.86 24.04
CA ALA A 564 -17.28 3.92 23.07
C ALA A 564 -17.39 5.34 23.68
N ARG A 565 -17.65 5.46 24.98
CA ARG A 565 -17.71 6.74 25.70
C ARG A 565 -16.46 7.07 26.51
N HIS A 566 -15.79 6.06 27.06
CA HIS A 566 -14.76 6.26 28.09
C HIS A 566 -13.38 5.73 27.72
N GLU A 567 -13.26 4.94 26.66
CA GLU A 567 -11.97 4.44 26.21
C GLU A 567 -11.02 5.59 25.84
N THR A 568 -9.78 5.46 26.29
CA THR A 568 -8.71 6.44 26.09
C THR A 568 -7.90 6.16 24.83
N ASP A 569 -7.82 4.90 24.40
CA ASP A 569 -7.31 4.52 23.09
C ASP A 569 -8.36 4.77 22.01
N HIS A 570 -8.21 5.86 21.26
CA HIS A 570 -9.20 6.25 20.25
C HIS A 570 -9.46 5.17 19.19
N PHE A 571 -8.47 4.34 18.85
CA PHE A 571 -8.71 3.19 17.96
C PHE A 571 -9.68 2.19 18.60
N ALA A 572 -9.46 1.76 19.84
CA ALA A 572 -10.35 0.86 20.57
C ALA A 572 -11.73 1.48 20.80
N ARG A 573 -11.80 2.81 21.01
CA ARG A 573 -13.07 3.56 21.08
C ARG A 573 -13.86 3.44 19.77
N TRP A 574 -13.18 3.59 18.62
CA TRP A 574 -13.77 3.37 17.30
C TRP A 574 -14.14 1.91 17.04
N GLN A 575 -13.31 0.95 17.47
CA GLN A 575 -13.60 -0.48 17.34
C GLN A 575 -14.85 -0.85 18.14
N ALA A 576 -15.00 -0.36 19.37
CA ALA A 576 -16.20 -0.57 20.18
C ALA A 576 -17.48 0.00 19.52
N LEU A 577 -17.39 1.17 18.88
CA LEU A 577 -18.49 1.72 18.08
C LEU A 577 -18.84 0.83 16.88
N THR A 578 -17.82 0.28 16.21
CA THR A 578 -17.97 -0.63 15.07
C THR A 578 -18.61 -1.96 15.50
N ASP A 579 -18.15 -2.53 16.61
CA ASP A 579 -18.68 -3.78 17.17
C ASP A 579 -20.12 -3.61 17.67
N LEU A 580 -20.49 -2.40 18.14
CA LEU A 580 -21.87 -2.05 18.47
C LEU A 580 -22.74 -1.84 17.21
N ALA A 581 -22.16 -1.35 16.11
CA ALA A 581 -22.85 -1.09 14.85
C ALA A 581 -23.13 -2.37 14.04
N LEU A 582 -22.19 -3.30 14.00
CA LEU A 582 -22.25 -4.48 13.13
C LEU A 582 -23.51 -5.33 13.36
N PRO A 583 -23.90 -5.72 14.59
CA PRO A 583 -25.13 -6.48 14.81
C PRO A 583 -26.39 -5.78 14.29
N ASN A 584 -26.46 -4.45 14.42
CA ASN A 584 -27.56 -3.64 13.90
C ASN A 584 -27.62 -3.68 12.37
N LEU A 585 -26.46 -3.54 11.70
CA LEU A 585 -26.36 -3.57 10.24
C LEU A 585 -26.64 -4.96 9.65
N LEU A 586 -26.13 -6.02 10.30
CA LEU A 586 -26.39 -7.40 9.91
C LEU A 586 -27.88 -7.75 10.03
N LYS A 587 -28.50 -7.35 11.14
CA LYS A 587 -29.95 -7.50 11.34
C LYS A 587 -30.74 -6.72 10.30
N ALA A 588 -30.34 -5.47 10.01
CA ALA A 588 -30.99 -4.62 9.01
C ALA A 588 -30.94 -5.24 7.61
N ALA A 589 -29.81 -5.83 7.20
CA ALA A 589 -29.70 -6.53 5.92
C ALA A 589 -30.63 -7.76 5.85
N ARG A 590 -30.71 -8.54 6.94
CA ARG A 590 -31.62 -9.70 7.02
C ARG A 590 -33.09 -9.28 6.98
N ASP A 591 -33.46 -8.28 7.76
CA ASP A 591 -34.84 -7.75 7.81
C ASP A 591 -35.24 -7.19 6.45
N ALA A 592 -34.36 -6.42 5.79
CA ALA A 592 -34.60 -5.88 4.45
C ALA A 592 -34.84 -7.00 3.43
N ARG A 593 -34.03 -8.06 3.44
CA ARG A 593 -34.20 -9.24 2.57
C ARG A 593 -35.55 -9.93 2.79
N GLU A 594 -36.01 -9.98 4.03
CA GLU A 594 -37.27 -10.62 4.41
C GLU A 594 -38.49 -9.69 4.28
N GLY A 595 -38.29 -8.44 3.82
CA GLY A 595 -39.36 -7.43 3.72
C GLY A 595 -39.90 -6.97 5.08
N LYS A 596 -39.13 -7.17 6.16
CA LYS A 596 -39.47 -6.75 7.52
C LYS A 596 -39.05 -5.30 7.77
N PRO A 597 -39.74 -4.58 8.68
CA PRO A 597 -39.29 -3.25 9.11
C PRO A 597 -37.89 -3.31 9.74
N VAL A 598 -36.98 -2.47 9.27
CA VAL A 598 -35.66 -2.29 9.87
C VAL A 598 -35.78 -1.39 11.10
N VAL A 599 -35.31 -1.87 12.25
CA VAL A 599 -35.29 -1.11 13.51
C VAL A 599 -33.87 -1.13 14.08
N CYS A 600 -33.37 0.05 14.43
CA CYS A 600 -32.06 0.24 15.03
C CYS A 600 -32.14 0.34 16.56
N GLU A 601 -31.20 -0.27 17.27
CA GLU A 601 -31.13 -0.20 18.73
C GLU A 601 -30.81 1.22 19.22
N ALA A 602 -31.62 1.73 20.15
CA ALA A 602 -31.48 3.09 20.68
C ALA A 602 -30.11 3.32 21.37
N THR A 603 -29.56 2.28 22.00
CA THR A 603 -28.22 2.32 22.61
C THR A 603 -27.13 2.63 21.59
N PHE A 604 -27.21 2.05 20.39
CA PHE A 604 -26.24 2.32 19.33
C PHE A 604 -26.41 3.75 18.80
N VAL A 605 -27.63 4.14 18.43
CA VAL A 605 -27.93 5.48 17.90
C VAL A 605 -27.48 6.58 18.87
N GLY A 606 -27.84 6.46 20.15
CA GLY A 606 -27.46 7.42 21.18
C GLY A 606 -25.95 7.48 21.43
N THR A 607 -25.26 6.35 21.38
CA THR A 607 -23.80 6.30 21.57
C THR A 607 -23.04 6.91 20.39
N LEU A 608 -23.48 6.64 19.16
CA LEU A 608 -22.90 7.23 17.96
C LEU A 608 -23.08 8.75 17.92
N ILE A 609 -24.28 9.24 18.24
CA ILE A 609 -24.57 10.68 18.30
C ILE A 609 -23.78 11.35 19.43
N ALA A 610 -23.61 10.68 20.59
CA ALA A 610 -22.77 11.20 21.67
C ALA A 610 -21.31 11.35 21.25
N ALA A 611 -20.74 10.34 20.56
CA ALA A 611 -19.38 10.44 20.00
C ALA A 611 -19.26 11.56 18.96
N ALA A 612 -20.31 11.77 18.16
CA ALA A 612 -20.36 12.87 17.20
C ALA A 612 -20.38 14.25 17.87
N ALA A 613 -21.05 14.38 19.01
CA ALA A 613 -21.23 15.64 19.74
C ALA A 613 -20.07 15.98 20.71
N ASP A 614 -19.22 15.01 21.04
CA ASP A 614 -18.08 15.16 21.95
C ASP A 614 -17.01 16.09 21.34
N ASP A 615 -16.87 17.29 21.88
CA ASP A 615 -15.93 18.32 21.42
C ASP A 615 -14.51 18.15 21.96
N THR A 616 -14.30 17.22 22.90
CA THR A 616 -12.96 16.82 23.37
C THR A 616 -12.24 15.95 22.35
N LEU A 617 -12.98 15.35 21.42
CA LEU A 617 -12.45 14.56 20.32
C LEU A 617 -12.11 15.45 19.11
N GLU A 618 -10.99 15.14 18.46
CA GLU A 618 -10.59 15.84 17.25
C GLU A 618 -11.60 15.62 16.09
N PRO A 619 -11.79 16.62 15.20
CA PRO A 619 -12.76 16.53 14.11
C PRO A 619 -12.56 15.32 13.18
N ALA A 620 -11.30 15.00 12.83
CA ALA A 620 -10.98 13.89 11.94
C ALA A 620 -11.41 12.53 12.55
N PHE A 621 -11.17 12.33 13.84
CA PHE A 621 -11.62 11.13 14.56
C PHE A 621 -13.13 11.04 14.64
N ARG A 622 -13.83 12.15 14.94
CA ARG A 622 -15.31 12.18 14.97
C ARG A 622 -15.91 11.83 13.61
N ALA A 623 -15.29 12.26 12.52
CA ALA A 623 -15.70 11.88 11.17
C ALA A 623 -15.55 10.36 10.93
N GLN A 624 -14.46 9.74 11.41
CA GLN A 624 -14.27 8.28 11.35
C GLN A 624 -15.22 7.51 12.27
N ALA A 625 -15.47 8.01 13.49
CA ALA A 625 -16.44 7.42 14.42
C ALA A 625 -17.86 7.37 13.81
N LEU A 626 -18.21 8.40 13.03
CA LEU A 626 -19.47 8.50 12.30
C LEU A 626 -19.55 7.65 11.02
N ALA A 627 -18.42 7.09 10.56
CA ALA A 627 -18.37 6.28 9.35
C ALA A 627 -18.83 4.84 9.66
N LEU A 628 -20.09 4.53 9.34
CA LEU A 628 -20.60 3.17 9.48
C LEU A 628 -19.86 2.17 8.59
N PRO A 629 -19.72 0.90 9.02
CA PRO A 629 -19.22 -0.19 8.17
C PRO A 629 -19.79 -0.18 6.76
N SER A 630 -18.94 -0.46 5.77
CA SER A 630 -19.31 -0.47 4.36
C SER A 630 -20.20 -1.66 4.02
N GLU A 631 -20.81 -1.65 2.84
CA GLU A 631 -21.59 -2.80 2.35
C GLU A 631 -20.72 -4.06 2.23
N SER A 632 -19.45 -3.89 1.85
CA SER A 632 -18.47 -4.97 1.77
C SER A 632 -18.10 -5.52 3.16
N ASP A 633 -18.00 -4.65 4.18
CA ASP A 633 -17.80 -5.08 5.57
C ASP A 633 -19.01 -5.91 6.05
N ILE A 634 -20.24 -5.44 5.79
CA ILE A 634 -21.47 -6.16 6.16
C ILE A 634 -21.54 -7.51 5.44
N ALA A 635 -21.23 -7.56 4.14
CA ALA A 635 -21.21 -8.80 3.36
C ALA A 635 -20.17 -9.81 3.88
N ARG A 636 -19.00 -9.34 4.31
CA ARG A 636 -17.97 -10.19 4.92
C ARG A 636 -18.46 -10.78 6.24
N GLU A 637 -19.02 -9.95 7.12
CA GLU A 637 -19.52 -10.38 8.43
C GLU A 637 -20.77 -11.27 8.37
N LEU A 638 -21.59 -11.17 7.30
CA LEU A 638 -22.67 -12.13 7.05
C LEU A 638 -22.14 -13.55 6.72
N GLY A 639 -20.92 -13.65 6.20
CA GLY A 639 -20.23 -14.91 5.88
C GLY A 639 -20.74 -15.65 4.63
N GLY A 640 -21.94 -15.33 4.14
CA GLY A 640 -22.49 -15.93 2.93
C GLY A 640 -23.99 -15.66 2.74
N ASN A 641 -24.54 -16.13 1.61
CA ASN A 641 -25.91 -15.82 1.18
C ASN A 641 -26.17 -14.29 1.12
N ASN A 642 -25.17 -13.57 0.61
CA ASN A 642 -25.13 -12.13 0.49
C ASN A 642 -26.04 -11.68 -0.65
N ASP A 643 -27.02 -10.83 -0.30
CA ASP A 643 -27.86 -10.12 -1.24
C ASP A 643 -27.44 -8.63 -1.23
N PRO A 644 -26.74 -8.16 -2.28
CA PRO A 644 -26.28 -6.77 -2.36
C PRO A 644 -27.40 -5.73 -2.19
N ASP A 645 -28.60 -6.01 -2.72
CA ASP A 645 -29.72 -5.07 -2.65
C ASP A 645 -30.27 -4.98 -1.22
N ALA A 646 -30.39 -6.11 -0.53
CA ALA A 646 -30.82 -6.15 0.86
C ALA A 646 -29.81 -5.50 1.82
N ILE A 647 -28.50 -5.73 1.60
CA ILE A 647 -27.43 -5.11 2.37
C ILE A 647 -27.48 -3.58 2.20
N HIS A 648 -27.58 -3.11 0.95
CA HIS A 648 -27.72 -1.69 0.66
C HIS A 648 -28.96 -1.11 1.35
N ALA A 649 -30.15 -1.68 1.13
CA ALA A 649 -31.40 -1.21 1.70
C ALA A 649 -31.37 -1.15 3.24
N GLY A 650 -30.85 -2.20 3.88
CA GLY A 650 -30.69 -2.27 5.33
C GLY A 650 -29.77 -1.17 5.86
N ARG A 651 -28.59 -0.99 5.24
CA ARG A 651 -27.64 0.06 5.61
C ARG A 651 -28.22 1.46 5.44
N GLN A 652 -28.92 1.72 4.34
CA GLN A 652 -29.58 3.01 4.09
C GLN A 652 -30.66 3.31 5.14
N ALA A 653 -31.42 2.29 5.58
CA ALA A 653 -32.43 2.45 6.62
C ALA A 653 -31.83 2.80 7.99
N ILE A 654 -30.68 2.21 8.35
CA ILE A 654 -29.95 2.56 9.58
C ILE A 654 -29.40 3.99 9.51
N LEU A 655 -28.77 4.36 8.39
CA LEU A 655 -28.29 5.74 8.18
C LEU A 655 -29.41 6.77 8.34
N LYS A 656 -30.60 6.48 7.80
CA LYS A 656 -31.78 7.34 7.93
C LYS A 656 -32.23 7.48 9.39
N GLN A 657 -32.31 6.39 10.14
CA GLN A 657 -32.71 6.43 11.56
C GLN A 657 -31.72 7.24 12.41
N VAL A 658 -30.41 7.05 12.20
CA VAL A 658 -29.37 7.86 12.86
C VAL A 658 -29.49 9.33 12.47
N ALA A 659 -29.66 9.62 11.17
CA ALA A 659 -29.81 10.97 10.65
C ALA A 659 -31.01 11.71 11.25
N GLU A 660 -32.17 11.04 11.36
CA GLU A 660 -33.38 11.60 11.95
C GLU A 660 -33.22 11.87 13.44
N ALA A 661 -32.63 10.92 14.18
CA ALA A 661 -32.40 11.07 15.62
C ALA A 661 -31.34 12.13 15.95
N GLY A 662 -30.31 12.27 15.12
CA GLY A 662 -29.19 13.19 15.31
C GLY A 662 -29.31 14.51 14.55
N LYS A 663 -30.46 14.82 13.94
CA LYS A 663 -30.61 15.92 12.98
C LYS A 663 -30.06 17.26 13.49
N ASP A 664 -30.40 17.64 14.72
CA ASP A 664 -29.96 18.92 15.31
C ASP A 664 -28.45 18.93 15.59
N VAL A 665 -27.90 17.80 16.03
CA VAL A 665 -26.45 17.63 16.21
C VAL A 665 -25.75 17.79 14.88
N PHE A 666 -26.19 17.10 13.82
CA PHE A 666 -25.56 17.20 12.50
C PHE A 666 -25.71 18.59 11.88
N ALA A 667 -26.83 19.27 12.09
CA ALA A 667 -27.00 20.66 11.67
C ALA A 667 -26.02 21.60 12.38
N GLY A 668 -25.86 21.43 13.70
CA GLY A 668 -24.88 22.16 14.51
C GLY A 668 -23.44 21.91 14.05
N LEU A 669 -23.07 20.64 13.81
CA LEU A 669 -21.76 20.27 13.29
C LEU A 669 -21.50 20.89 11.93
N TYR A 670 -22.44 20.75 10.98
CA TYR A 670 -22.31 21.34 9.66
C TYR A 670 -22.17 22.86 9.70
N ALA A 671 -22.78 23.56 10.67
CA ALA A 671 -22.57 24.99 10.82
C ALA A 671 -21.19 25.31 11.44
N ALA A 672 -20.81 24.61 12.52
CA ALA A 672 -19.61 24.87 13.31
C ALA A 672 -18.30 24.52 12.58
N THR A 673 -18.33 23.57 11.65
CA THR A 673 -17.15 23.12 10.88
C THR A 673 -17.02 23.82 9.52
N ALA A 674 -17.70 24.94 9.32
CA ALA A 674 -17.49 25.77 8.13
C ALA A 674 -16.04 26.25 8.04
N THR A 675 -15.37 25.89 6.96
CA THR A 675 -14.03 26.39 6.64
C THR A 675 -14.17 27.66 5.81
N SER A 676 -13.77 28.80 6.37
CA SER A 676 -13.65 30.07 5.66
C SER A 676 -12.20 30.35 5.30
N GLY A 677 -11.97 31.04 4.18
CA GLY A 677 -10.64 31.41 3.69
C GLY A 677 -10.05 30.43 2.67
N ASP A 678 -8.74 30.54 2.47
CA ASP A 678 -8.01 29.75 1.49
C ASP A 678 -7.89 28.28 1.93
N PHE A 679 -7.83 27.38 0.94
CA PHE A 679 -7.67 25.96 1.21
C PHE A 679 -6.31 25.68 1.87
N SER A 680 -6.32 24.86 2.92
CA SER A 680 -5.13 24.27 3.53
C SER A 680 -5.27 22.74 3.59
N PRO A 681 -4.26 21.97 3.13
CA PRO A 681 -4.24 20.51 3.22
C PRO A 681 -3.77 19.98 4.59
N ASP A 682 -3.51 20.88 5.56
CA ASP A 682 -3.09 20.50 6.92
C ASP A 682 -4.11 19.58 7.61
N ALA A 683 -3.63 18.83 8.62
CA ALA A 683 -4.41 17.83 9.32
C ALA A 683 -5.69 18.38 9.97
N ARG A 684 -5.63 19.57 10.56
CA ARG A 684 -6.76 20.20 11.27
C ARG A 684 -7.84 20.62 10.27
N SER A 685 -7.44 21.30 9.21
CA SER A 685 -8.31 21.78 8.14
C SER A 685 -8.99 20.61 7.40
N ALA A 686 -8.23 19.56 7.09
CA ALA A 686 -8.76 18.32 6.52
C ALA A 686 -9.75 17.62 7.47
N GLY A 687 -9.45 17.58 8.77
CA GLY A 687 -10.34 17.02 9.79
C GLY A 687 -11.68 17.77 9.89
N LEU A 688 -11.66 19.10 9.81
CA LEU A 688 -12.88 19.92 9.82
C LEU A 688 -13.72 19.68 8.57
N ARG A 689 -13.12 19.64 7.38
CA ARG A 689 -13.80 19.28 6.13
C ARG A 689 -14.39 17.88 6.18
N ALA A 690 -13.64 16.89 6.67
CA ALA A 690 -14.13 15.53 6.85
C ALA A 690 -15.38 15.48 7.74
N LEU A 691 -15.35 16.13 8.91
CA LEU A 691 -16.50 16.16 9.82
C LEU A 691 -17.69 16.93 9.22
N ARG A 692 -17.44 18.05 8.53
CA ARG A 692 -18.46 18.81 7.79
C ARG A 692 -19.15 17.95 6.74
N ASN A 693 -18.37 17.25 5.93
CA ASN A 693 -18.84 16.41 4.84
C ASN A 693 -19.62 15.20 5.36
N THR A 694 -19.18 14.58 6.46
CA THR A 694 -19.95 13.55 7.13
C THR A 694 -21.28 14.07 7.66
N ALA A 695 -21.31 15.26 8.29
CA ALA A 695 -22.55 15.90 8.72
C ALA A 695 -23.49 16.20 7.54
N LEU A 696 -22.95 16.65 6.40
CA LEU A 696 -23.72 16.86 5.16
C LEU A 696 -24.35 15.54 4.67
N THR A 697 -23.63 14.43 4.73
CA THR A 697 -24.17 13.11 4.40
C THR A 697 -25.38 12.77 5.27
N TYR A 698 -25.26 12.86 6.61
CA TYR A 698 -26.40 12.59 7.50
C TYR A 698 -27.56 13.56 7.27
N LEU A 699 -27.30 14.85 7.08
CA LEU A 699 -28.36 15.83 6.76
C LEU A 699 -29.10 15.48 5.46
N SER A 700 -28.39 15.01 4.43
CA SER A 700 -29.03 14.56 3.19
C SER A 700 -29.98 13.36 3.40
N HIS A 701 -29.67 12.48 4.35
CA HIS A 701 -30.55 11.39 4.77
C HIS A 701 -31.74 11.89 5.62
N ALA A 702 -31.57 12.90 6.46
CA ALA A 702 -32.66 13.46 7.26
C ALA A 702 -33.63 14.31 6.42
N GLU A 703 -33.11 15.06 5.46
CA GLU A 703 -33.87 16.05 4.68
C GLU A 703 -34.52 15.44 3.43
N GLN A 704 -33.93 14.40 2.85
CA GLN A 704 -34.43 13.73 1.64
C GLN A 704 -34.67 14.68 0.44
N THR A 705 -33.85 15.74 0.34
CA THR A 705 -33.86 16.66 -0.82
C THR A 705 -32.43 16.96 -1.29
N PRO A 706 -32.21 17.25 -2.58
CA PRO A 706 -30.88 17.58 -3.10
C PRO A 706 -30.41 18.98 -2.72
N ALA A 707 -31.29 19.86 -2.20
CA ALA A 707 -31.04 21.29 -2.07
C ALA A 707 -29.76 21.63 -1.28
N ARG A 708 -29.53 20.98 -0.13
CA ARG A 708 -28.34 21.23 0.68
C ARG A 708 -27.05 20.73 0.03
N ALA A 709 -27.09 19.55 -0.58
CA ALA A 709 -25.95 19.00 -1.30
C ALA A 709 -25.61 19.87 -2.52
N ARG A 710 -26.63 20.39 -3.22
CA ARG A 710 -26.44 21.34 -4.32
C ARG A 710 -25.81 22.65 -3.85
N ALA A 711 -26.31 23.23 -2.77
CA ALA A 711 -25.72 24.44 -2.18
C ALA A 711 -24.25 24.22 -1.75
N ALA A 712 -23.92 23.04 -1.23
CA ALA A 712 -22.55 22.68 -0.89
C ALA A 712 -21.66 22.55 -2.15
N PHE A 713 -22.17 21.93 -3.22
CA PHE A 713 -21.48 21.82 -4.50
C PHE A 713 -21.18 23.21 -5.10
N ASP A 714 -22.16 24.11 -5.11
CA ASP A 714 -21.99 25.46 -5.67
C ASP A 714 -21.03 26.32 -4.84
N ALA A 715 -20.96 26.09 -3.53
CA ALA A 715 -20.09 26.83 -2.61
C ALA A 715 -18.67 26.25 -2.49
N ALA A 716 -18.42 25.04 -3.01
CA ALA A 716 -17.16 24.36 -2.82
C ALA A 716 -16.00 25.09 -3.54
N ASN A 717 -14.95 25.42 -2.78
CA ASN A 717 -13.74 26.07 -3.28
C ASN A 717 -12.54 25.12 -3.40
N ASN A 718 -12.75 23.82 -3.16
CA ASN A 718 -11.74 22.78 -3.20
C ASN A 718 -12.35 21.45 -3.69
N MET A 719 -11.50 20.55 -4.19
CA MET A 719 -11.95 19.27 -4.75
C MET A 719 -12.55 18.31 -3.71
N THR A 720 -12.12 18.36 -2.44
CA THR A 720 -12.68 17.50 -1.37
C THR A 720 -14.17 17.76 -1.19
N ASP A 721 -14.56 19.01 -0.94
CA ASP A 721 -15.95 19.38 -0.72
C ASP A 721 -16.78 19.25 -2.01
N LEU A 722 -16.19 19.64 -3.15
CA LEU A 722 -16.85 19.57 -4.46
C LEU A 722 -17.21 18.14 -4.84
N SER A 723 -16.25 17.22 -4.74
CA SER A 723 -16.47 15.81 -5.06
C SER A 723 -17.38 15.11 -4.06
N HIS A 724 -17.31 15.45 -2.76
CA HIS A 724 -18.21 14.90 -1.75
C HIS A 724 -19.66 15.32 -1.98
N ALA A 725 -19.90 16.61 -2.24
CA ALA A 725 -21.23 17.13 -2.57
C ALA A 725 -21.78 16.51 -3.86
N LEU A 726 -20.94 16.36 -4.90
CA LEU A 726 -21.31 15.69 -6.14
C LEU A 726 -21.67 14.21 -5.93
N THR A 727 -20.91 13.50 -5.08
CA THR A 727 -21.20 12.11 -4.70
C THR A 727 -22.56 12.01 -4.02
N ILE A 728 -22.89 12.89 -3.07
CA ILE A 728 -24.21 12.88 -2.43
C ILE A 728 -25.31 13.09 -3.47
N LEU A 729 -25.17 14.10 -4.35
CA LEU A 729 -26.12 14.35 -5.43
C LEU A 729 -26.32 13.10 -6.30
N ALA A 730 -25.22 12.54 -6.83
CA ALA A 730 -25.24 11.39 -7.71
C ALA A 730 -25.81 10.12 -7.05
N HIS A 731 -25.44 9.83 -5.80
CA HIS A 731 -25.78 8.56 -5.14
C HIS A 731 -27.13 8.59 -4.43
N ARG A 732 -27.57 9.75 -3.95
CA ARG A 732 -28.86 9.90 -3.23
C ARG A 732 -29.97 10.43 -4.11
N PHE A 733 -29.67 11.25 -5.10
CA PHE A 733 -30.64 11.95 -5.94
C PHE A 733 -30.34 11.80 -7.45
N PRO A 734 -30.01 10.59 -7.97
CA PRO A 734 -29.51 10.39 -9.33
C PRO A 734 -30.44 10.90 -10.45
N ASP A 735 -31.75 10.94 -10.18
CA ASP A 735 -32.79 11.34 -11.13
C ASP A 735 -33.19 12.83 -10.99
N SER A 736 -32.54 13.61 -10.12
CA SER A 736 -32.83 15.04 -9.91
C SER A 736 -32.16 15.94 -10.95
N THR A 737 -32.82 17.06 -11.27
CA THR A 737 -32.27 18.09 -12.17
C THR A 737 -30.94 18.65 -11.64
N GLU A 738 -30.87 18.90 -10.34
CA GLU A 738 -29.68 19.41 -9.65
C GLU A 738 -28.46 18.51 -9.85
N THR A 739 -28.68 17.20 -9.85
CA THR A 739 -27.62 16.20 -10.06
C THR A 739 -27.14 16.18 -11.51
N ALA A 740 -28.08 16.21 -12.47
CA ALA A 740 -27.73 16.26 -13.89
C ALA A 740 -26.91 17.51 -14.22
N GLU A 741 -27.31 18.67 -13.69
CA GLU A 741 -26.59 19.93 -13.85
C GLU A 741 -25.20 19.90 -13.19
N ALA A 742 -25.09 19.39 -11.96
CA ALA A 742 -23.82 19.31 -11.25
C ALA A 742 -22.82 18.38 -11.96
N LEU A 743 -23.26 17.23 -12.47
CA LEU A 743 -22.44 16.32 -13.26
C LEU A 743 -21.96 16.97 -14.57
N ALA A 744 -22.84 17.70 -15.25
CA ALA A 744 -22.49 18.41 -16.49
C ALA A 744 -21.50 19.56 -16.22
N ALA A 745 -21.74 20.35 -15.17
CA ALA A 745 -20.86 21.45 -14.76
C ALA A 745 -19.47 20.94 -14.37
N PHE A 746 -19.40 19.84 -13.61
CA PHE A 746 -18.12 19.21 -13.23
C PHE A 746 -17.35 18.74 -14.47
N ARG A 747 -18.01 18.02 -15.38
CA ARG A 747 -17.39 17.55 -16.63
C ARG A 747 -16.89 18.71 -17.48
N GLN A 748 -17.69 19.77 -17.62
CA GLN A 748 -17.31 20.95 -18.42
C GLN A 748 -16.11 21.67 -17.81
N ARG A 749 -16.10 21.87 -16.49
CA ARG A 749 -15.01 22.57 -15.78
C ARG A 749 -13.68 21.84 -15.91
N PHE A 750 -13.69 20.51 -15.88
CA PHE A 750 -12.48 19.70 -15.79
C PHE A 750 -12.18 18.86 -17.03
N ALA A 751 -12.80 19.14 -18.18
CA ALA A 751 -12.68 18.33 -19.40
C ALA A 751 -11.22 18.05 -19.82
N GLU A 752 -10.32 19.01 -19.60
CA GLU A 752 -8.90 18.93 -19.95
C GLU A 752 -8.03 18.31 -18.83
N ASN A 753 -8.58 18.06 -17.64
CA ASN A 753 -7.86 17.45 -16.53
C ASN A 753 -8.18 15.96 -16.43
N ALA A 754 -7.24 15.14 -16.88
CA ALA A 754 -7.43 13.71 -16.93
C ALA A 754 -7.78 13.08 -15.56
N LEU A 755 -6.98 13.36 -14.52
CA LEU A 755 -7.14 12.76 -13.20
C LEU A 755 -8.46 13.17 -12.53
N VAL A 756 -8.92 14.40 -12.75
CA VAL A 756 -10.20 14.87 -12.20
C VAL A 756 -11.39 14.21 -12.92
N ILE A 757 -11.29 14.00 -14.24
CA ILE A 757 -12.32 13.25 -14.98
C ILE A 757 -12.40 11.78 -14.53
N ASP A 758 -11.32 11.18 -14.02
CA ASP A 758 -11.40 9.84 -13.43
C ASP A 758 -12.28 9.84 -12.18
N LYS A 759 -12.22 10.89 -11.34
CA LYS A 759 -13.13 11.05 -10.21
C LYS A 759 -14.58 11.15 -10.68
N TRP A 760 -14.84 11.87 -11.78
CA TRP A 760 -16.18 12.00 -12.36
C TRP A 760 -16.73 10.67 -12.88
N PHE A 761 -15.92 9.86 -13.57
CA PHE A 761 -16.31 8.50 -13.98
C PHE A 761 -16.59 7.62 -12.76
N ALA A 762 -15.70 7.65 -11.75
CA ALA A 762 -15.84 6.84 -10.54
C ALA A 762 -17.10 7.18 -9.73
N ILE A 763 -17.41 8.47 -9.56
CA ILE A 763 -18.63 8.91 -8.86
C ILE A 763 -19.87 8.32 -9.54
N GLN A 764 -19.92 8.34 -10.88
CA GLN A 764 -21.06 7.82 -11.62
C GLN A 764 -21.12 6.29 -11.67
N ALA A 765 -19.98 5.62 -11.78
CA ALA A 765 -19.88 4.16 -11.72
C ALA A 765 -20.31 3.62 -10.35
N GLY A 766 -20.13 4.40 -9.30
CA GLY A 766 -20.52 4.09 -7.92
C GLY A 766 -21.99 4.35 -7.58
N ILE A 767 -22.81 4.90 -8.49
CA ILE A 767 -24.23 5.17 -8.20
C ILE A 767 -24.94 3.85 -7.88
N PRO A 768 -25.59 3.70 -6.71
CA PRO A 768 -26.27 2.44 -6.37
C PRO A 768 -27.45 2.13 -7.30
N GLY A 769 -27.65 0.84 -7.55
CA GLY A 769 -28.83 0.30 -8.23
C GLY A 769 -28.61 -0.16 -9.67
N SER A 770 -29.60 -0.87 -10.19
CA SER A 770 -29.49 -1.60 -11.47
C SER A 770 -29.26 -0.70 -12.68
N LYS A 771 -29.82 0.53 -12.71
CA LYS A 771 -29.68 1.51 -13.80
C LYS A 771 -28.23 1.95 -14.08
N THR A 772 -27.31 1.67 -13.16
CA THR A 772 -25.93 2.17 -13.27
C THR A 772 -25.15 1.48 -14.37
N LEU A 773 -25.48 0.23 -14.72
CA LEU A 773 -24.82 -0.46 -15.81
C LEU A 773 -25.07 0.24 -17.16
N GLU A 774 -26.30 0.67 -17.42
CA GLU A 774 -26.64 1.42 -18.63
C GLU A 774 -25.90 2.77 -18.67
N ARG A 775 -25.76 3.43 -17.51
CA ARG A 775 -24.92 4.64 -17.39
C ARG A 775 -23.45 4.36 -17.67
N VAL A 776 -22.87 3.31 -17.11
CA VAL A 776 -21.48 2.90 -17.37
C VAL A 776 -21.26 2.67 -18.87
N ARG A 777 -22.15 1.93 -19.53
CA ARG A 777 -22.08 1.71 -20.99
C ARG A 777 -22.10 3.02 -21.77
N THR A 778 -22.96 3.96 -21.37
CA THR A 778 -23.04 5.28 -22.01
C THR A 778 -21.74 6.07 -21.81
N LEU A 779 -21.15 6.00 -20.62
CA LEU A 779 -19.88 6.66 -20.30
C LEU A 779 -18.69 6.06 -21.03
N MET A 780 -18.74 4.78 -21.40
CA MET A 780 -17.71 4.16 -22.24
C MET A 780 -17.69 4.68 -23.67
N ASP A 781 -18.78 5.33 -24.11
CA ASP A 781 -18.88 6.00 -25.41
C ASP A 781 -18.60 7.52 -25.30
N ASP A 782 -18.31 8.04 -24.11
CA ASP A 782 -17.94 9.44 -23.90
C ASP A 782 -16.58 9.74 -24.57
N SER A 783 -16.46 10.90 -25.20
CA SER A 783 -15.23 11.35 -25.87
C SER A 783 -13.99 11.39 -24.97
N LEU A 784 -14.18 11.54 -23.65
CA LEU A 784 -13.10 11.58 -22.65
C LEU A 784 -12.73 10.18 -22.13
N PHE A 785 -13.50 9.14 -22.48
CA PHE A 785 -13.19 7.77 -22.12
C PHE A 785 -12.32 7.10 -23.19
N LYS A 786 -11.08 6.77 -22.82
CA LYS A 786 -10.14 6.04 -23.68
C LYS A 786 -9.94 4.63 -23.14
N ARG A 787 -10.43 3.61 -23.87
CA ARG A 787 -10.31 2.19 -23.49
C ARG A 787 -8.88 1.72 -23.29
N THR A 788 -7.93 2.32 -24.01
CA THR A 788 -6.50 1.99 -23.92
C THR A 788 -5.81 2.59 -22.71
N ASN A 789 -6.45 3.52 -21.98
CA ASN A 789 -5.88 4.14 -20.78
C ASN A 789 -6.25 3.32 -19.53
N PRO A 790 -5.27 2.77 -18.79
CA PRO A 790 -5.54 1.97 -17.60
C PRO A 790 -6.30 2.71 -16.50
N ASN A 791 -6.01 3.99 -16.27
CA ASN A 791 -6.69 4.81 -15.26
C ASN A 791 -8.18 5.00 -15.57
N ARG A 792 -8.53 5.16 -16.86
CA ARG A 792 -9.94 5.22 -17.32
C ARG A 792 -10.68 3.93 -17.09
N MET A 793 -10.07 2.81 -17.46
CA MET A 793 -10.68 1.50 -17.26
C MET A 793 -10.89 1.22 -15.77
N ARG A 794 -9.92 1.56 -14.91
CA ARG A 794 -10.08 1.46 -13.45
C ARG A 794 -11.17 2.39 -12.93
N SER A 795 -11.18 3.65 -13.34
CA SER A 795 -12.09 4.66 -12.79
C SER A 795 -13.55 4.41 -13.17
N LEU A 796 -13.83 3.81 -14.33
CA LEU A 796 -15.18 3.47 -14.76
C LEU A 796 -15.55 2.00 -14.51
N VAL A 797 -14.87 1.06 -15.19
CA VAL A 797 -15.21 -0.38 -15.13
C VAL A 797 -14.77 -1.00 -13.81
N GLY A 798 -13.57 -0.68 -13.35
CA GLY A 798 -13.05 -1.13 -12.05
C GLY A 798 -13.93 -0.65 -10.90
N THR A 799 -14.23 0.66 -10.84
CA THR A 799 -15.12 1.22 -9.80
C THR A 799 -16.50 0.58 -9.83
N PHE A 800 -17.09 0.34 -11.00
CA PHE A 800 -18.36 -0.36 -11.10
C PHE A 800 -18.28 -1.76 -10.45
N ALA A 801 -17.21 -2.51 -10.73
CA ALA A 801 -17.04 -3.87 -10.22
C ALA A 801 -16.70 -3.94 -8.71
N PHE A 802 -15.87 -3.04 -8.20
CA PHE A 802 -15.41 -3.06 -6.79
C PHE A 802 -16.28 -2.26 -5.83
N ALA A 803 -16.84 -1.13 -6.28
CA ALA A 803 -17.45 -0.14 -5.41
C ALA A 803 -18.97 -0.02 -5.57
N ASN A 804 -19.59 -0.80 -6.48
CA ASN A 804 -21.03 -0.77 -6.70
C ASN A 804 -21.68 -2.17 -6.65
N PRO A 805 -21.81 -2.78 -5.46
CA PRO A 805 -22.37 -4.13 -5.33
C PRO A 805 -23.78 -4.29 -5.91
N THR A 806 -24.62 -3.26 -5.83
CA THR A 806 -26.02 -3.29 -6.31
C THR A 806 -26.13 -3.14 -7.84
N GLY A 807 -25.26 -2.33 -8.45
CA GLY A 807 -25.18 -2.17 -9.90
C GLY A 807 -24.45 -3.33 -10.59
N PHE A 808 -23.34 -3.80 -10.00
CA PHE A 808 -22.54 -4.89 -10.53
C PHE A 808 -23.20 -6.25 -10.28
N GLY A 809 -23.57 -6.50 -9.03
CA GLY A 809 -24.44 -7.59 -8.69
C GLY A 809 -25.87 -7.20 -9.08
N ARG A 810 -26.25 -7.37 -10.35
CA ARG A 810 -27.66 -7.38 -10.79
C ARG A 810 -28.25 -8.79 -10.83
N ALA A 811 -29.53 -8.91 -10.46
CA ALA A 811 -30.17 -10.22 -10.27
C ALA A 811 -30.28 -11.01 -11.58
N ASP A 812 -30.28 -10.31 -12.72
CA ASP A 812 -30.26 -10.90 -14.07
C ASP A 812 -28.86 -11.36 -14.53
N GLY A 813 -27.82 -11.11 -13.73
CA GLY A 813 -26.43 -11.45 -14.02
C GLY A 813 -25.74 -10.57 -15.08
N GLU A 814 -26.36 -9.48 -15.54
CA GLU A 814 -25.82 -8.70 -16.66
C GLU A 814 -24.55 -7.92 -16.31
N GLY A 815 -24.37 -7.53 -15.04
CA GLY A 815 -23.13 -6.92 -14.57
C GLY A 815 -21.93 -7.87 -14.66
N TYR A 816 -22.11 -9.14 -14.28
CA TYR A 816 -21.07 -10.18 -14.40
C TYR A 816 -20.71 -10.47 -15.86
N ARG A 817 -21.71 -10.62 -16.75
CA ARG A 817 -21.48 -10.81 -18.20
C ARG A 817 -20.85 -9.60 -18.87
N PHE A 818 -21.20 -8.38 -18.42
CA PHE A 818 -20.53 -7.17 -18.87
C PHE A 818 -19.05 -7.20 -18.49
N LEU A 819 -18.74 -7.53 -17.23
CA LEU A 819 -17.36 -7.59 -16.76
C LEU A 819 -16.56 -8.65 -17.51
N ALA A 820 -17.09 -9.87 -17.70
CA ALA A 820 -16.40 -10.92 -18.46
C ALA A 820 -15.98 -10.46 -19.86
N ARG A 821 -16.87 -9.77 -20.58
CA ARG A 821 -16.53 -9.15 -21.88
C ARG A 821 -15.43 -8.10 -21.77
N GLN A 822 -15.44 -7.28 -20.72
CA GLN A 822 -14.37 -6.30 -20.51
C GLN A 822 -13.05 -6.97 -20.16
N ILE A 823 -13.04 -8.02 -19.33
CA ILE A 823 -11.83 -8.76 -18.98
C ILE A 823 -11.18 -9.33 -20.24
N LEU A 824 -11.97 -10.00 -21.09
CA LEU A 824 -11.45 -10.56 -22.36
C LEU A 824 -10.92 -9.47 -23.31
N ASP A 825 -11.58 -8.31 -23.40
CA ASP A 825 -11.11 -7.18 -24.22
C ASP A 825 -9.84 -6.51 -23.64
N ILE A 826 -9.71 -6.44 -22.32
CA ILE A 826 -8.52 -5.86 -21.67
C ILE A 826 -7.35 -6.83 -21.75
N ASP A 827 -7.58 -8.13 -21.59
CA ASP A 827 -6.54 -9.16 -21.50
C ASP A 827 -5.61 -9.16 -22.71
N GLU A 828 -6.15 -8.95 -23.92
CA GLU A 828 -5.36 -8.87 -25.15
C GLU A 828 -4.32 -7.73 -25.16
N ARG A 829 -4.52 -6.69 -24.37
CA ARG A 829 -3.70 -5.45 -24.39
C ARG A 829 -2.99 -5.16 -23.08
N ASN A 830 -3.58 -5.54 -21.96
CA ASN A 830 -3.04 -5.32 -20.62
C ASN A 830 -3.49 -6.45 -19.66
N PRO A 831 -2.85 -7.62 -19.74
CA PRO A 831 -3.12 -8.78 -18.88
C PRO A 831 -3.17 -8.47 -17.38
N GLN A 832 -2.21 -7.67 -16.88
CA GLN A 832 -2.12 -7.33 -15.46
C GLN A 832 -3.34 -6.51 -15.00
N LEU A 833 -3.78 -5.54 -15.81
CA LEU A 833 -4.98 -4.75 -15.52
C LEU A 833 -6.23 -5.63 -15.52
N ALA A 834 -6.37 -6.53 -16.51
CA ALA A 834 -7.49 -7.46 -16.59
C ALA A 834 -7.52 -8.37 -15.36
N ALA A 835 -6.39 -9.00 -15.02
CA ALA A 835 -6.25 -9.87 -13.85
C ALA A 835 -6.60 -9.12 -12.55
N ARG A 836 -6.12 -7.88 -12.38
CA ARG A 836 -6.44 -7.05 -11.21
C ARG A 836 -7.93 -6.74 -11.11
N ILE A 837 -8.59 -6.35 -12.20
CA ILE A 837 -10.04 -6.08 -12.17
C ILE A 837 -10.83 -7.38 -11.92
N LEU A 838 -10.41 -8.51 -12.49
CA LEU A 838 -11.09 -9.80 -12.31
C LEU A 838 -11.15 -10.23 -10.83
N THR A 839 -10.22 -9.79 -9.98
CA THR A 839 -10.25 -10.06 -8.54
C THR A 839 -11.52 -9.54 -7.84
N SER A 840 -12.28 -8.62 -8.44
CA SER A 840 -13.59 -8.20 -7.94
C SER A 840 -14.58 -9.36 -7.82
N MET A 841 -14.37 -10.45 -8.56
CA MET A 841 -15.20 -11.65 -8.54
C MET A 841 -14.81 -12.63 -7.42
N ARG A 842 -13.76 -12.37 -6.62
CA ARG A 842 -13.22 -13.33 -5.62
C ARG A 842 -14.26 -13.80 -4.59
N SER A 843 -15.23 -12.96 -4.26
CA SER A 843 -16.27 -13.25 -3.25
C SER A 843 -17.54 -13.87 -3.81
N TRP A 844 -17.56 -14.30 -5.08
CA TRP A 844 -18.78 -14.75 -5.76
C TRP A 844 -19.54 -15.88 -5.04
N ARG A 845 -18.83 -16.78 -4.34
CA ARG A 845 -19.44 -17.88 -3.55
C ARG A 845 -20.21 -17.41 -2.33
N SER A 846 -19.92 -16.21 -1.84
CA SER A 846 -20.62 -15.63 -0.70
C SER A 846 -21.98 -15.06 -1.09
N LEU A 847 -22.26 -14.88 -2.38
CA LEU A 847 -23.53 -14.36 -2.88
C LEU A 847 -24.67 -15.35 -2.66
N GLU A 848 -25.90 -14.84 -2.66
CA GLU A 848 -27.09 -15.71 -2.75
C GLU A 848 -27.08 -16.55 -4.05
N PRO A 849 -27.75 -17.72 -4.07
CA PRO A 849 -27.59 -18.71 -5.13
C PRO A 849 -27.77 -18.22 -6.58
N VAL A 850 -28.72 -17.32 -6.85
CA VAL A 850 -29.02 -16.85 -8.21
C VAL A 850 -27.85 -16.02 -8.76
N ARG A 851 -27.38 -15.04 -8.00
CA ARG A 851 -26.22 -14.22 -8.34
C ARG A 851 -24.93 -15.03 -8.38
N ALA A 852 -24.76 -15.97 -7.45
CA ALA A 852 -23.61 -16.87 -7.44
C ALA A 852 -23.53 -17.69 -8.74
N ASP A 853 -24.66 -18.21 -9.22
CA ASP A 853 -24.73 -18.95 -10.48
C ASP A 853 -24.38 -18.07 -11.69
N HIS A 854 -24.87 -16.84 -11.74
CA HIS A 854 -24.51 -15.90 -12.81
C HIS A 854 -23.03 -15.51 -12.78
N ALA A 855 -22.47 -15.25 -11.60
CA ALA A 855 -21.06 -14.94 -11.45
C ALA A 855 -20.17 -16.12 -11.86
N ARG A 856 -20.53 -17.34 -11.44
CA ARG A 856 -19.87 -18.58 -11.86
C ARG A 856 -19.92 -18.79 -13.36
N ALA A 857 -21.07 -18.53 -13.99
CA ALA A 857 -21.20 -18.65 -15.45
C ALA A 857 -20.27 -17.69 -16.19
N ALA A 858 -20.15 -16.44 -15.72
CA ALA A 858 -19.23 -15.45 -16.28
C ALA A 858 -17.75 -15.85 -16.09
N LEU A 859 -17.37 -16.40 -14.93
CA LEU A 859 -16.02 -16.91 -14.69
C LEU A 859 -15.68 -18.09 -15.61
N ASN A 860 -16.61 -19.03 -15.79
CA ASN A 860 -16.44 -20.15 -16.72
C ASN A 860 -16.34 -19.69 -18.18
N GLU A 861 -17.01 -18.59 -18.55
CA GLU A 861 -16.87 -17.97 -19.88
C GLU A 861 -15.44 -17.47 -20.11
N ILE A 862 -14.86 -16.77 -19.12
CA ILE A 862 -13.47 -16.30 -19.15
C ILE A 862 -12.49 -17.48 -19.23
N GLU A 863 -12.65 -18.47 -18.36
CA GLU A 863 -11.77 -19.66 -18.31
C GLU A 863 -11.73 -20.42 -19.65
N ARG A 864 -12.86 -20.47 -20.36
CA ARG A 864 -13.00 -21.18 -21.64
C ARG A 864 -12.57 -20.37 -22.86
N ALA A 865 -12.13 -19.13 -22.70
CA ALA A 865 -11.63 -18.33 -23.80
C ALA A 865 -10.40 -18.99 -24.45
N ALA A 866 -10.36 -19.02 -25.78
CA ALA A 866 -9.34 -19.75 -26.53
C ALA A 866 -7.93 -19.15 -26.38
N ALA A 867 -7.84 -17.83 -26.25
CA ALA A 867 -6.62 -17.09 -25.96
C ALA A 867 -6.83 -16.34 -24.64
N LEU A 868 -6.04 -16.70 -23.63
CA LEU A 868 -6.07 -16.08 -22.31
C LEU A 868 -4.63 -15.97 -21.81
N SER A 869 -4.24 -14.79 -21.33
CA SER A 869 -2.93 -14.55 -20.73
C SER A 869 -2.69 -15.45 -19.50
N THR A 870 -1.42 -15.60 -19.13
CA THR A 870 -1.05 -16.34 -17.91
C THR A 870 -1.63 -15.68 -16.67
N ASP A 871 -1.63 -14.34 -16.59
CA ASP A 871 -2.16 -13.56 -15.47
C ASP A 871 -3.65 -13.82 -15.24
N VAL A 872 -4.48 -13.67 -16.29
CA VAL A 872 -5.93 -13.85 -16.16
C VAL A 872 -6.28 -15.32 -15.95
N ARG A 873 -5.54 -16.24 -16.59
CA ARG A 873 -5.70 -17.69 -16.38
C ARG A 873 -5.45 -18.08 -14.93
N ASP A 874 -4.37 -17.61 -14.31
CA ASP A 874 -4.08 -17.89 -12.91
C ASP A 874 -5.22 -17.41 -12.00
N ILE A 875 -5.64 -16.15 -12.16
CA ILE A 875 -6.69 -15.56 -11.32
C ILE A 875 -8.04 -16.26 -11.51
N VAL A 876 -8.49 -16.54 -12.74
CA VAL A 876 -9.79 -17.17 -12.98
C VAL A 876 -9.83 -18.61 -12.44
N GLU A 877 -8.77 -19.39 -12.68
CA GLU A 877 -8.70 -20.77 -12.20
C GLU A 877 -8.69 -20.82 -10.68
N ARG A 878 -7.92 -19.94 -10.04
CA ARG A 878 -7.86 -19.88 -8.57
C ARG A 878 -9.18 -19.41 -7.97
N THR A 879 -9.85 -18.47 -8.62
CA THR A 879 -11.18 -17.99 -8.22
C THR A 879 -12.25 -19.07 -8.39
N LEU A 880 -12.12 -20.00 -9.35
CA LEU A 880 -13.03 -21.14 -9.56
C LEU A 880 -12.70 -22.36 -8.69
N LYS A 881 -11.43 -22.58 -8.32
CA LYS A 881 -10.97 -23.74 -7.54
C LYS A 881 -11.17 -23.60 -6.02
N GLY A 882 -10.78 -22.46 -5.44
CA GLY A 882 -11.00 -22.16 -4.02
C GLY A 882 -12.32 -21.45 -3.86
#